data_AF-A0A380YPL1-F1
#
_entry.id   AF-A0A380YPL1-F1
#
_cell.length_a   1.000
_cell.length_b   1.000
_cell.length_c   1.000
_cell.angle_alpha   90.00
_cell.angle_beta   90.00
_cell.angle_gamma   90.00
#
_symmetry.space_group_name_H-M   'P 1'
#
loop_
_entity.id
_entity.type
_entity.pdbx_description
1 polymer ?
#
loop_
_entity_poly.entity_id
_entity_poly.type
_entity_poly.pdbx_seq_one_letter_code
_entity_poly.pdbx_strand_id
1 'polypeptide(L)'
;MNRKKDTLIEKTMDKMEQILKKIEDERTVTLEELRSAGFILVVDRDFGRMINGPHLKKLKSSLKKDGCIEPVSIFLGAEYFEAYPERKLTDLNDGDKKYTKDSPEVPATLLVADGVHRIQAHLELLSEDESYKHPLKFRHVESGLPIDRWIRIRNTNNRNWDSKDCSHYIAAQTGYEKSNLTTAVKWQEELKLGEKYAYTILNLSDTYKKKMLSEYMEAPDKGLPMVLKGVEENIDRGERILHAFRVCWRDIPKMVRNSAAINMFIEIYNACGDSMKEAMVNLLVLFFTTLDRTDAENVAGEKDNDEKIRLLKGFWDKFSKDIEDETLKADYERKAFEAEEEFNTMLEKKEEASAGEAVPAKKKNDKYRGKTIYQPSGKAGEYSGWSCNFYRGCSNGCEYCYLQDSPNADIYTSVPTLKNCFKGKEEKAMELFKKEFAVCLDELRKSWLFFSFTTDPLLPETMGLTAKAVRICMENGVNVRLLTKRADFVEPFFGLLSAKEGYDEELCKKHIAFGFTLTGHDELEGNSSPNQERIKTMKELHDRGYRTFVSAEPVIDPASSLQVIKETLDFCDLYMVGLLSGDMEYGEDEVRNLVDELLGLPGKPKIYLKDSVVKMLKLNRKTLPDNFVGSDYNMFN
;
A
#
# COMPACT_ATOMS: atom_id res chain seq x y z
N MET A 1 27.00 38.08 -9.43
CA MET A 1 25.68 37.45 -9.65
C MET A 1 24.75 37.56 -8.44
N ASN A 2 25.23 37.63 -7.19
CA ASN A 2 24.36 37.71 -6.00
C ASN A 2 23.58 39.02 -5.85
N ARG A 3 24.20 40.20 -6.04
CA ARG A 3 23.50 41.50 -5.89
C ARG A 3 22.23 41.67 -6.76
N LYS A 4 22.21 41.16 -7.99
CA LYS A 4 21.03 41.25 -8.86
C LYS A 4 19.90 40.31 -8.41
N LYS A 5 20.23 39.20 -7.74
CA LYS A 5 19.26 38.24 -7.22
C LYS A 5 18.61 38.80 -5.95
N ASP A 6 19.42 39.40 -5.08
CA ASP A 6 18.97 40.02 -3.83
C ASP A 6 18.02 41.21 -4.09
N THR A 7 18.36 42.11 -5.03
CA THR A 7 17.47 43.25 -5.39
C THR A 7 16.17 42.83 -6.08
N LEU A 8 16.13 41.65 -6.71
CA LEU A 8 14.91 41.12 -7.33
C LEU A 8 13.99 40.52 -6.27
N ILE A 9 14.56 39.82 -5.29
CA ILE A 9 13.82 39.23 -4.16
C ILE A 9 13.18 40.32 -3.31
N GLU A 10 13.93 41.38 -2.99
CA GLU A 10 13.46 42.52 -2.19
C GLU A 10 12.31 43.28 -2.86
N LYS A 11 12.36 43.46 -4.19
CA LYS A 11 11.25 44.05 -4.99
C LYS A 11 10.02 43.17 -5.10
N THR A 12 10.19 41.84 -5.06
CA THR A 12 9.06 40.90 -5.06
C THR A 12 8.36 40.89 -3.70
N MET A 13 9.12 40.96 -2.60
CA MET A 13 8.57 41.07 -1.24
C MET A 13 7.76 42.35 -1.05
N ASP A 14 8.24 43.50 -1.52
CA ASP A 14 7.52 44.80 -1.48
C ASP A 14 6.17 44.74 -2.25
N LYS A 15 6.12 44.03 -3.39
CA LYS A 15 4.85 43.83 -4.13
C LYS A 15 3.89 42.90 -3.42
N MET A 16 4.39 41.84 -2.77
CA MET A 16 3.56 40.89 -2.05
C MET A 16 2.87 41.58 -0.87
N GLU A 17 3.61 42.39 -0.10
CA GLU A 17 3.05 43.19 1.00
C GLU A 17 1.96 44.17 0.52
N GLN A 18 2.16 44.83 -0.62
CA GLN A 18 1.15 45.73 -1.20
C GLN A 18 -0.14 45.00 -1.59
N ILE A 19 -0.03 43.78 -2.12
CA ILE A 19 -1.19 42.96 -2.46
C ILE A 19 -1.87 42.41 -1.21
N LEU A 20 -1.12 41.97 -0.19
CA LEU A 20 -1.67 41.56 1.11
C LEU A 20 -2.46 42.69 1.74
N LYS A 21 -1.92 43.91 1.75
CA LYS A 21 -2.64 45.08 2.25
C LYS A 21 -3.94 45.36 1.49
N LYS A 22 -3.97 45.21 0.17
CA LYS A 22 -5.21 45.32 -0.61
C LYS A 22 -6.23 44.26 -0.20
N ILE A 23 -5.75 43.04 0.06
CA ILE A 23 -6.57 41.91 0.49
C ILE A 23 -7.15 42.17 1.89
N GLU A 24 -6.34 42.65 2.83
CA GLU A 24 -6.72 43.05 4.19
C GLU A 24 -7.70 44.24 4.20
N ASP A 25 -7.59 45.17 3.25
CA ASP A 25 -8.54 46.28 3.05
C ASP A 25 -9.86 45.82 2.36
N GLU A 26 -10.15 44.52 2.36
CA GLU A 26 -11.30 43.85 1.71
C GLU A 26 -11.43 44.11 0.19
N ARG A 27 -10.36 44.55 -0.48
CA ARG A 27 -10.40 44.87 -1.92
C ARG A 27 -10.16 43.63 -2.77
N THR A 28 -10.77 43.62 -3.95
CA THR A 28 -10.50 42.55 -4.93
C THR A 28 -9.18 42.78 -5.65
N VAL A 29 -8.45 41.70 -5.94
CA VAL A 29 -7.20 41.70 -6.71
C VAL A 29 -7.33 40.84 -7.96
N THR A 30 -6.62 41.14 -9.05
CA THR A 30 -6.69 40.34 -10.29
C THR A 30 -5.70 39.18 -10.30
N LEU A 31 -5.94 38.19 -11.18
CA LEU A 31 -5.02 37.08 -11.41
C LEU A 31 -3.61 37.57 -11.79
N GLU A 32 -3.52 38.61 -12.62
CA GLU A 32 -2.25 39.20 -13.07
C GLU A 32 -1.52 39.87 -11.91
N GLU A 33 -2.23 40.61 -11.07
CA GLU A 33 -1.67 41.21 -9.85
C GLU A 33 -1.07 40.13 -8.95
N LEU A 34 -1.83 39.07 -8.66
CA LEU A 34 -1.38 37.93 -7.84
C LEU A 34 -0.13 37.26 -8.42
N ARG A 35 -0.14 36.93 -9.73
CA ARG A 35 1.00 36.32 -10.42
C ARG A 35 2.24 37.22 -10.40
N SER A 36 2.05 38.53 -10.62
CA SER A 36 3.14 39.49 -10.65
C SER A 36 3.81 39.72 -9.28
N ALA A 37 3.07 39.47 -8.20
CA ALA A 37 3.54 39.54 -6.82
C ALA A 37 4.12 38.19 -6.31
N GLY A 38 4.03 37.12 -7.10
CA GLY A 38 4.61 35.82 -6.79
C GLY A 38 3.72 34.88 -5.98
N PHE A 39 2.41 35.16 -5.89
CA PHE A 39 1.48 34.26 -5.21
C PHE A 39 1.26 32.96 -5.97
N ILE A 40 1.07 31.89 -5.20
CA ILE A 40 0.81 30.53 -5.68
C ILE A 40 -0.64 30.19 -5.34
N LEU A 41 -1.44 29.87 -6.36
CA LEU A 41 -2.80 29.39 -6.14
C LEU A 41 -2.77 27.89 -5.83
N VAL A 42 -3.37 27.52 -4.70
CA VAL A 42 -3.41 26.14 -4.24
C VAL A 42 -4.86 25.72 -3.96
N VAL A 43 -5.13 24.43 -4.03
CA VAL A 43 -6.44 23.85 -3.73
C VAL A 43 -6.31 22.69 -2.76
N ASP A 44 -7.34 22.52 -1.95
CA ASP A 44 -7.58 21.26 -1.28
C ASP A 44 -8.44 20.38 -2.19
N ARG A 45 -7.84 19.31 -2.74
CA ARG A 45 -8.54 18.45 -3.72
C ARG A 45 -9.63 17.61 -3.09
N ASP A 46 -9.54 17.33 -1.79
CA ASP A 46 -10.46 16.43 -1.11
C ASP A 46 -11.74 17.16 -0.65
N PHE A 47 -11.66 18.49 -0.48
CA PHE A 47 -12.75 19.32 0.04
C PHE A 47 -13.30 20.33 -0.99
N GLY A 48 -12.75 20.31 -2.21
CA GLY A 48 -13.15 21.16 -3.33
C GLY A 48 -14.20 20.54 -4.25
N ARG A 49 -14.70 21.34 -5.20
CA ARG A 49 -15.59 20.87 -6.27
C ARG A 49 -14.81 20.07 -7.32
N MET A 50 -15.35 18.94 -7.76
CA MET A 50 -14.80 18.17 -8.88
C MET A 50 -15.13 18.83 -10.23
N ILE A 51 -14.09 19.14 -11.02
CA ILE A 51 -14.27 19.78 -12.32
C ILE A 51 -14.67 18.74 -13.37
N ASN A 52 -15.72 19.02 -14.14
CA ASN A 52 -16.10 18.21 -15.30
C ASN A 52 -16.23 19.06 -16.58
N GLY A 53 -15.91 18.45 -17.73
CA GLY A 53 -15.85 19.13 -19.02
C GLY A 53 -17.16 19.81 -19.48
N PRO A 54 -18.35 19.19 -19.31
CA PRO A 54 -19.60 19.84 -19.68
C PRO A 54 -19.87 21.14 -18.89
N HIS A 55 -19.57 21.16 -17.59
CA HIS A 55 -19.68 22.35 -16.76
C HIS A 55 -18.69 23.43 -17.22
N LEU A 56 -17.44 23.04 -17.48
CA LEU A 56 -16.40 23.94 -17.95
C LEU A 56 -16.76 24.62 -19.28
N LYS A 57 -17.31 23.87 -20.24
CA LYS A 57 -17.79 24.41 -21.52
C LYS A 57 -18.88 25.46 -21.34
N LYS A 58 -19.84 25.22 -20.44
CA LYS A 58 -20.90 26.20 -20.11
C LYS A 58 -20.29 27.46 -19.49
N LEU A 59 -19.33 27.29 -18.60
CA LEU A 59 -18.66 28.39 -17.91
C LEU A 59 -17.83 29.25 -18.86
N LYS A 60 -17.09 28.64 -19.80
CA LYS A 60 -16.35 29.38 -20.84
C LYS A 60 -17.29 30.28 -21.66
N SER A 61 -18.45 29.77 -22.06
CA SER A 61 -19.45 30.58 -22.78
C SER A 61 -19.93 31.78 -21.95
N SER A 62 -20.23 31.57 -20.66
CA SER A 62 -20.65 32.65 -19.76
C SER A 62 -19.53 33.67 -19.53
N LEU A 63 -18.30 33.22 -19.26
CA LEU A 63 -17.14 34.09 -19.04
C LEU A 63 -16.82 34.94 -20.27
N LYS A 64 -16.91 34.36 -21.48
CA LYS A 64 -16.68 35.10 -22.72
C LYS A 64 -17.71 36.21 -22.94
N LYS A 65 -18.96 35.99 -22.52
CA LYS A 65 -20.05 36.94 -22.73
C LYS A 65 -20.07 38.05 -21.68
N ASP A 66 -19.97 37.68 -20.40
CA ASP A 66 -20.30 38.57 -19.28
C ASP A 66 -19.10 38.78 -18.33
N GLY A 67 -17.97 38.10 -18.54
CA GLY A 67 -16.87 38.05 -17.59
C GLY A 67 -17.22 37.30 -16.30
N CYS A 68 -16.30 37.31 -15.33
CA CYS A 68 -16.56 36.72 -14.02
C CYS A 68 -17.22 37.74 -13.10
N ILE A 69 -18.54 37.64 -12.91
CA ILE A 69 -19.33 38.59 -12.11
C ILE A 69 -18.93 38.53 -10.63
N GLU A 70 -18.78 37.31 -10.10
CA GLU A 70 -18.41 37.09 -8.72
C GLU A 70 -16.90 36.84 -8.60
N PRO A 71 -16.19 37.44 -7.64
CA PRO A 71 -14.79 37.11 -7.39
C PRO A 71 -14.59 35.66 -6.95
N VAL A 72 -13.41 35.12 -7.20
CA VAL A 72 -12.92 33.85 -6.64
C VAL A 72 -12.64 34.06 -5.16
N SER A 73 -13.15 33.17 -4.32
CA SER A 73 -12.95 33.25 -2.87
C SER A 73 -11.66 32.53 -2.47
N ILE A 74 -10.83 33.22 -1.70
CA ILE A 74 -9.54 32.71 -1.24
C ILE A 74 -9.35 32.84 0.27
N PHE A 75 -8.52 31.97 0.85
CA PHE A 75 -7.93 32.13 2.18
C PHE A 75 -6.41 32.20 2.04
N LEU A 76 -5.73 32.81 3.02
CA LEU A 76 -4.27 32.74 3.06
C LEU A 76 -3.84 31.30 3.38
N GLY A 77 -2.76 30.81 2.74
CA GLY A 77 -2.30 29.45 3.02
C GLY A 77 -1.84 29.27 4.47
N ALA A 78 -1.22 30.30 5.07
CA ALA A 78 -0.85 30.30 6.47
C ALA A 78 -2.08 30.15 7.40
N GLU A 79 -3.16 30.89 7.12
CA GLU A 79 -4.45 30.79 7.84
C GLU A 79 -5.03 29.37 7.74
N TYR A 80 -4.98 28.77 6.55
CA TYR A 80 -5.45 27.40 6.37
C TYR A 80 -4.62 26.38 7.16
N PHE A 81 -3.29 26.46 7.14
CA PHE A 81 -2.43 25.52 7.86
C PHE A 81 -2.41 25.75 9.38
N GLU A 82 -2.77 26.95 9.85
CA GLU A 82 -3.05 27.18 11.27
C GLU A 82 -4.30 26.41 11.72
N ALA A 83 -5.35 26.41 10.89
CA ALA A 83 -6.57 25.66 11.16
C ALA A 83 -6.40 24.14 10.96
N TYR A 84 -5.59 23.72 9.98
CA TYR A 84 -5.43 22.32 9.55
C TYR A 84 -3.95 21.94 9.31
N PRO A 85 -3.12 21.88 10.37
CA PRO A 85 -1.68 21.68 10.25
C PRO A 85 -1.28 20.33 9.64
N GLU A 86 -2.15 19.33 9.71
CA GLU A 86 -1.93 17.97 9.20
C GLU A 86 -2.25 17.80 7.71
N ARG A 87 -2.97 18.76 7.11
CA ARG A 87 -3.45 18.66 5.72
C ARG A 87 -2.38 19.05 4.71
N LYS A 88 -2.69 18.84 3.43
CA LYS A 88 -1.83 19.17 2.30
C LYS A 88 -2.63 19.93 1.25
N LEU A 89 -2.02 20.96 0.69
CA LEU A 89 -2.59 21.71 -0.42
C LEU A 89 -1.86 21.35 -1.72
N THR A 90 -2.57 21.27 -2.83
CA THR A 90 -2.00 20.95 -4.15
C THR A 90 -1.92 22.21 -4.98
N ASP A 91 -0.82 22.40 -5.71
CA ASP A 91 -0.72 23.50 -6.67
C ASP A 91 -1.80 23.39 -7.75
N LEU A 92 -2.40 24.53 -8.10
CA LEU A 92 -3.43 24.56 -9.13
C LEU A 92 -2.86 24.24 -10.52
N ASN A 93 -1.63 24.65 -10.81
CA ASN A 93 -1.00 24.49 -12.12
C ASN A 93 -0.11 23.23 -12.21
N ASP A 94 0.29 22.67 -11.06
CA ASP A 94 1.13 21.48 -10.95
C ASP A 94 0.53 20.49 -9.94
N GLY A 95 -0.25 19.53 -10.43
CA GLY A 95 -0.94 18.55 -9.59
C GLY A 95 -0.03 17.66 -8.73
N ASP A 96 1.26 17.57 -9.07
CA ASP A 96 2.24 16.78 -8.32
C ASP A 96 2.91 17.60 -7.22
N LYS A 97 2.91 18.94 -7.34
CA LYS A 97 3.46 19.84 -6.35
C LYS A 97 2.48 20.04 -5.19
N LYS A 98 2.92 19.64 -3.99
CA LYS A 98 2.12 19.71 -2.76
C LYS A 98 2.82 20.54 -1.71
N TYR A 99 2.03 21.23 -0.90
CA TYR A 99 2.47 22.10 0.18
C TYR A 99 1.93 21.55 1.51
N THR A 100 2.79 21.56 2.53
CA THR A 100 2.49 21.26 3.94
C THR A 100 2.71 22.53 4.77
N LYS A 101 2.30 22.52 6.04
CA LYS A 101 2.56 23.65 6.97
C LYS A 101 4.04 24.08 7.03
N ASP A 102 4.96 23.14 6.81
CA ASP A 102 6.41 23.34 6.90
C ASP A 102 7.04 23.77 5.56
N SER A 103 6.24 23.91 4.49
CA SER A 103 6.76 24.31 3.19
C SER A 103 7.17 25.79 3.22
N PRO A 104 8.39 26.15 2.77
CA PRO A 104 8.87 27.54 2.83
C PRO A 104 8.02 28.50 1.97
N GLU A 105 7.27 27.98 1.00
CA GLU A 105 6.39 28.75 0.14
C GLU A 105 5.03 29.09 0.77
N VAL A 106 4.67 28.54 1.94
CA VAL A 106 3.35 28.75 2.57
C VAL A 106 2.96 30.24 2.67
N PRO A 107 3.84 31.17 3.06
CA PRO A 107 3.50 32.60 3.12
C PRO A 107 3.05 33.21 1.77
N ALA A 108 3.43 32.59 0.64
CA ALA A 108 3.06 33.01 -0.71
C ALA A 108 1.91 32.18 -1.30
N THR A 109 1.31 31.25 -0.54
CA THR A 109 0.20 30.42 -1.03
C THR A 109 -1.16 31.03 -0.72
N LEU A 110 -2.11 30.90 -1.66
CA LEU A 110 -3.51 31.31 -1.54
C LEU A 110 -4.39 30.10 -1.83
N LEU A 111 -5.14 29.64 -0.81
CA LEU A 111 -6.12 28.58 -0.97
C LEU A 111 -7.30 29.11 -1.77
N VAL A 112 -7.62 28.45 -2.88
CA VAL A 112 -8.85 28.71 -3.63
C VAL A 112 -10.01 27.92 -3.02
N ALA A 113 -10.83 28.60 -2.22
CA ALA A 113 -11.96 28.00 -1.50
C ALA A 113 -13.24 27.88 -2.34
N ASP A 114 -13.47 28.81 -3.27
CA ASP A 114 -14.52 28.70 -4.28
C ASP A 114 -14.12 29.41 -5.58
N GLY A 115 -14.42 28.79 -6.72
CA GLY A 115 -14.10 29.33 -8.04
C GLY A 115 -12.96 28.62 -8.79
N VAL A 116 -12.52 27.44 -8.36
CA VAL A 116 -11.50 26.64 -9.07
C VAL A 116 -11.85 26.45 -10.56
N HIS A 117 -13.10 26.09 -10.84
CA HIS A 117 -13.65 25.93 -12.20
C HIS A 117 -13.62 27.25 -13.00
N ARG A 118 -13.85 28.40 -12.35
CA ARG A 118 -13.77 29.73 -12.97
C ARG A 118 -12.33 30.06 -13.35
N ILE A 119 -11.36 29.75 -12.51
CA ILE A 119 -9.94 29.89 -12.83
C ILE A 119 -9.60 29.02 -14.05
N GLN A 120 -9.96 27.73 -14.02
CA GLN A 120 -9.66 26.81 -15.12
C GLN A 120 -10.25 27.29 -16.46
N ALA A 121 -11.53 27.66 -16.47
CA ALA A 121 -12.21 28.15 -17.67
C ALA A 121 -11.59 29.46 -18.18
N HIS A 122 -11.22 30.37 -17.26
CA HIS A 122 -10.56 31.62 -17.59
C HIS A 122 -9.19 31.39 -18.23
N LEU A 123 -8.38 30.48 -17.68
CA LEU A 123 -7.06 30.13 -18.24
C LEU A 123 -7.16 29.49 -19.62
N GLU A 124 -8.09 28.55 -19.81
CA GLU A 124 -8.34 27.95 -21.12
C GLU A 124 -8.78 29.01 -22.14
N LEU A 125 -9.71 29.90 -21.78
CA LEU A 125 -10.14 30.99 -22.66
C LEU A 125 -9.01 31.94 -23.05
N LEU A 126 -8.14 32.32 -22.11
CA LEU A 126 -6.97 33.15 -22.41
C LEU A 126 -6.04 32.49 -23.43
N SER A 127 -5.99 31.15 -23.46
CA SER A 127 -5.19 30.40 -24.45
C SER A 127 -5.90 30.14 -25.78
N GLU A 128 -7.23 30.04 -25.75
CA GLU A 128 -8.06 29.67 -26.92
C GLU A 128 -8.56 30.90 -27.71
N ASP A 129 -8.64 32.08 -27.09
CA ASP A 129 -9.29 33.26 -27.66
C ASP A 129 -8.54 34.56 -27.30
N GLU A 130 -7.78 35.09 -28.26
CA GLU A 130 -7.02 36.34 -28.11
C GLU A 130 -7.90 37.58 -27.87
N SER A 131 -9.19 37.51 -28.22
CA SER A 131 -10.16 38.60 -28.02
C SER A 131 -10.69 38.66 -26.59
N TYR A 132 -10.48 37.61 -25.79
CA TYR A 132 -10.90 37.54 -24.40
C TYR A 132 -10.01 38.43 -23.51
N LYS A 133 -10.60 39.46 -22.90
CA LYS A 133 -9.88 40.48 -22.09
C LYS A 133 -10.48 40.72 -20.70
N HIS A 134 -11.45 39.90 -20.28
CA HIS A 134 -12.08 40.08 -18.96
C HIS A 134 -11.11 39.71 -17.83
N PRO A 135 -10.95 40.53 -16.78
CA PRO A 135 -10.11 40.17 -15.65
C PRO A 135 -10.78 39.12 -14.76
N LEU A 136 -9.98 38.22 -14.18
CA LEU A 136 -10.42 37.34 -13.11
C LEU A 136 -10.04 37.96 -11.76
N LYS A 137 -11.05 38.22 -10.92
CA LYS A 137 -10.88 38.87 -9.61
C LYS A 137 -10.93 37.85 -8.48
N PHE A 138 -10.18 38.13 -7.42
CA PHE A 138 -10.08 37.33 -6.21
C PHE A 138 -10.44 38.19 -5.00
N ARG A 139 -11.04 37.58 -3.98
CA ARG A 139 -11.40 38.22 -2.71
C ARG A 139 -11.07 37.26 -1.57
N HIS A 140 -10.36 37.76 -0.56
CA HIS A 140 -10.17 37.02 0.68
C HIS A 140 -11.47 36.91 1.47
N VAL A 141 -11.63 35.79 2.14
CA VAL A 141 -12.83 35.48 2.90
C VAL A 141 -12.56 35.76 4.37
N GLU A 142 -13.24 36.76 4.91
CA GLU A 142 -13.34 36.94 6.35
C GLU A 142 -14.59 36.21 6.87
N SER A 143 -14.38 35.20 7.72
CA SER A 143 -15.48 34.46 8.33
C SER A 143 -15.19 34.06 9.76
N GLY A 144 -16.19 34.22 10.64
CA GLY A 144 -16.15 33.62 11.98
C GLY A 144 -16.43 32.11 11.99
N LEU A 145 -16.54 31.48 10.82
CA LEU A 145 -16.72 30.04 10.66
C LEU A 145 -15.38 29.38 10.31
N PRO A 146 -15.14 28.13 10.76
CA PRO A 146 -14.03 27.33 10.24
C PRO A 146 -14.10 27.25 8.70
N ILE A 147 -12.94 27.29 8.04
CA ILE A 147 -12.81 27.33 6.57
C ILE A 147 -13.62 26.22 5.90
N ASP A 148 -13.52 24.96 6.36
CA ASP A 148 -14.31 23.83 5.84
C ASP A 148 -15.82 24.09 5.92
N ARG A 149 -16.28 24.62 7.06
CA ARG A 149 -17.69 24.93 7.29
C ARG A 149 -18.14 26.06 6.39
N TRP A 150 -17.29 27.06 6.15
CA TRP A 150 -17.56 28.13 5.20
C TRP A 150 -17.69 27.58 3.78
N ILE A 151 -16.72 26.79 3.31
CA ILE A 151 -16.71 26.17 1.97
C ILE A 151 -17.99 25.36 1.78
N ARG A 152 -18.34 24.52 2.76
CA ARG A 152 -19.56 23.73 2.76
C ARG A 152 -20.80 24.60 2.61
N ILE A 153 -21.02 25.54 3.54
CA ILE A 153 -22.23 26.37 3.56
C ILE A 153 -22.35 27.16 2.27
N ARG A 154 -21.26 27.76 1.82
CA ARG A 154 -21.19 28.53 0.58
C ARG A 154 -21.62 27.70 -0.63
N ASN A 155 -21.04 26.52 -0.78
CA ASN A 155 -21.31 25.67 -1.94
C ASN A 155 -22.68 24.99 -1.88
N THR A 156 -23.18 24.66 -0.70
CA THR A 156 -24.54 24.12 -0.51
C THR A 156 -25.61 25.17 -0.79
N ASN A 157 -25.49 26.38 -0.21
CA ASN A 157 -26.49 27.45 -0.36
C ASN A 157 -26.61 27.91 -1.81
N ASN A 158 -25.48 28.03 -2.51
CA ASN A 158 -25.47 28.41 -3.92
C ASN A 158 -25.80 27.26 -4.87
N ARG A 159 -26.05 26.05 -4.35
CA ARG A 159 -26.25 24.83 -5.14
C ARG A 159 -25.10 24.59 -6.13
N ASN A 160 -23.90 24.96 -5.72
CA ASN A 160 -22.70 24.72 -6.49
C ASN A 160 -22.34 23.23 -6.46
N TRP A 161 -22.48 22.57 -5.31
CA TRP A 161 -22.19 21.14 -5.19
C TRP A 161 -23.32 20.26 -5.69
N ASP A 162 -22.95 19.26 -6.50
CA ASP A 162 -23.83 18.13 -6.83
C ASP A 162 -23.64 16.97 -5.84
N SER A 163 -24.32 15.84 -6.09
CA SER A 163 -24.23 14.67 -5.19
C SER A 163 -22.82 14.07 -5.13
N LYS A 164 -22.02 14.19 -6.20
CA LYS A 164 -20.65 13.70 -6.22
C LYS A 164 -19.76 14.61 -5.39
N ASP A 165 -19.90 15.92 -5.53
CA ASP A 165 -19.17 16.90 -4.73
C ASP A 165 -19.45 16.68 -3.23
N CYS A 166 -20.73 16.53 -2.86
CA CYS A 166 -21.11 16.21 -1.49
C CYS A 166 -20.52 14.88 -1.00
N SER A 167 -20.52 13.83 -1.83
CA SER A 167 -19.96 12.53 -1.44
C SER A 167 -18.45 12.61 -1.18
N HIS A 168 -17.68 13.28 -2.05
CA HIS A 168 -16.23 13.43 -1.85
C HIS A 168 -15.91 14.25 -0.60
N TYR A 169 -16.62 15.37 -0.40
CA TYR A 169 -16.44 16.18 0.80
C TYR A 169 -16.71 15.38 2.08
N ILE A 170 -17.80 14.60 2.12
CA ILE A 170 -18.13 13.78 3.29
C ILE A 170 -17.06 12.70 3.52
N ALA A 171 -16.59 12.04 2.44
CA ALA A 171 -15.52 11.05 2.52
C ALA A 171 -14.22 11.63 3.10
N ALA A 172 -13.87 12.84 2.69
CA ALA A 172 -12.69 13.56 3.16
C ALA A 172 -12.80 13.92 4.65
N GLN A 173 -13.98 14.38 5.10
CA GLN A 173 -14.24 14.69 6.51
C GLN A 173 -14.10 13.46 7.44
N THR A 174 -14.38 12.26 6.95
CA THR A 174 -14.20 11.02 7.73
C THR A 174 -12.76 10.48 7.66
N GLY A 175 -11.80 11.21 7.09
CA GLY A 175 -10.45 10.70 6.85
C GLY A 175 -10.44 9.44 5.98
N TYR A 176 -11.43 9.30 5.09
CA TYR A 176 -11.66 8.11 4.28
C TYR A 176 -11.83 6.80 5.07
N GLU A 177 -12.37 6.85 6.29
CA GLU A 177 -12.80 5.66 7.03
C GLU A 177 -13.67 4.74 6.16
N LYS A 178 -13.43 3.42 6.25
CA LYS A 178 -14.12 2.42 5.42
C LYS A 178 -15.62 2.46 5.69
N SER A 179 -16.40 2.85 4.67
CA SER A 179 -17.86 2.94 4.68
C SER A 179 -18.42 2.68 3.29
N ASN A 180 -19.74 2.52 3.16
CA ASN A 180 -20.39 2.44 1.86
C ASN A 180 -20.12 3.71 1.03
N LEU A 181 -20.13 4.88 1.67
CA LEU A 181 -19.90 6.16 1.00
C LEU A 181 -18.48 6.26 0.45
N THR A 182 -17.46 5.98 1.27
CA THR A 182 -16.06 6.05 0.83
C THR A 182 -15.75 4.98 -0.23
N THR A 183 -16.38 3.81 -0.13
CA THR A 183 -16.28 2.76 -1.16
C THR A 183 -16.97 3.16 -2.47
N ALA A 184 -18.15 3.78 -2.40
CA ALA A 184 -18.88 4.26 -3.57
C ALA A 184 -18.14 5.41 -4.28
N VAL A 185 -17.48 6.30 -3.53
CA VAL A 185 -16.59 7.33 -4.08
C VAL A 185 -15.44 6.67 -4.86
N LYS A 186 -14.73 5.73 -4.23
CA LYS A 186 -13.65 4.97 -4.88
C LYS A 186 -14.09 4.29 -6.19
N TRP A 187 -15.24 3.61 -6.20
CA TRP A 187 -15.74 2.95 -7.41
C TRP A 187 -16.18 3.93 -8.52
N GLN A 188 -16.66 5.12 -8.15
CA GLN A 188 -16.93 6.17 -9.12
C GLN A 188 -15.65 6.69 -9.78
N GLU A 189 -14.55 6.78 -9.03
CA GLU A 189 -13.27 7.25 -9.54
C GLU A 189 -12.56 6.18 -10.39
N GLU A 190 -12.41 4.97 -9.86
CA GLU A 190 -11.65 3.88 -10.47
C GLU A 190 -12.41 3.19 -11.60
N LEU A 191 -13.70 2.87 -11.38
CA LEU A 191 -14.51 2.07 -12.31
C LEU A 191 -15.48 2.91 -13.14
N LYS A 192 -15.58 4.21 -12.85
CA LYS A 192 -16.58 5.12 -13.44
C LYS A 192 -18.01 4.58 -13.28
N LEU A 193 -18.24 3.85 -12.18
CA LEU A 193 -19.55 3.30 -11.83
C LEU A 193 -20.50 4.44 -11.45
N GLY A 194 -21.78 4.33 -11.84
CA GLY A 194 -22.76 5.35 -11.46
C GLY A 194 -23.02 5.34 -9.95
N GLU A 195 -23.10 6.51 -9.32
CA GLU A 195 -23.33 6.68 -7.87
C GLU A 195 -24.49 5.81 -7.35
N LYS A 196 -25.65 5.85 -8.03
CA LYS A 196 -26.81 5.01 -7.71
C LYS A 196 -26.42 3.53 -7.62
N TYR A 197 -25.76 3.03 -8.67
CA TYR A 197 -25.42 1.61 -8.82
C TYR A 197 -24.32 1.16 -7.86
N ALA A 198 -23.39 2.03 -7.49
CA ALA A 198 -22.43 1.75 -6.42
C ALA A 198 -23.15 1.44 -5.11
N TYR A 199 -24.10 2.29 -4.70
CA TYR A 199 -24.91 2.03 -3.51
C TYR A 199 -25.86 0.85 -3.68
N THR A 200 -26.39 0.61 -4.89
CA THR A 200 -27.22 -0.57 -5.16
C THR A 200 -26.44 -1.87 -4.91
N ILE A 201 -25.19 -1.97 -5.36
CA ILE A 201 -24.35 -3.15 -5.13
C ILE A 201 -24.01 -3.27 -3.64
N LEU A 202 -23.56 -2.19 -3.00
CA LEU A 202 -23.16 -2.20 -1.58
C LEU A 202 -24.33 -2.60 -0.66
N ASN A 203 -25.52 -2.07 -0.92
CA ASN A 203 -26.69 -2.30 -0.07
C ASN A 203 -27.59 -3.44 -0.55
N LEU A 204 -27.28 -4.05 -1.70
CA LEU A 204 -28.16 -4.96 -2.46
C LEU A 204 -29.63 -4.51 -2.49
N SER A 205 -29.85 -3.21 -2.65
CA SER A 205 -31.18 -2.57 -2.64
C SER A 205 -31.15 -1.18 -3.29
N ASP A 206 -32.29 -0.69 -3.79
CA ASP A 206 -32.41 0.67 -4.37
C ASP A 206 -32.85 1.72 -3.33
N THR A 207 -32.33 1.58 -2.11
CA THR A 207 -32.70 2.42 -0.95
C THR A 207 -31.98 3.77 -0.94
N TYR A 208 -30.82 3.88 -1.61
CA TYR A 208 -30.08 5.13 -1.72
C TYR A 208 -30.88 6.22 -2.45
N LYS A 209 -30.86 7.43 -1.88
CA LYS A 209 -31.41 8.65 -2.49
C LYS A 209 -30.41 9.77 -2.32
N LYS A 210 -30.16 10.55 -3.39
CA LYS A 210 -29.21 11.68 -3.39
C LYS A 210 -29.41 12.67 -2.25
N LYS A 211 -30.68 12.89 -1.86
CA LYS A 211 -31.04 13.79 -0.76
C LYS A 211 -30.42 13.41 0.59
N MET A 212 -30.05 12.14 0.80
CA MET A 212 -29.41 11.69 2.04
C MET A 212 -28.06 12.39 2.27
N LEU A 213 -27.33 12.72 1.20
CA LEU A 213 -26.07 13.44 1.29
C LEU A 213 -26.32 14.90 1.70
N SER A 214 -27.29 15.58 1.09
CA SER A 214 -27.63 16.96 1.46
C SER A 214 -28.21 17.05 2.87
N GLU A 215 -29.07 16.11 3.26
CA GLU A 215 -29.64 16.02 4.62
C GLU A 215 -28.52 15.84 5.68
N TYR A 216 -27.50 15.02 5.40
CA TYR A 216 -26.33 14.89 6.27
C TYR A 216 -25.50 16.18 6.33
N MET A 217 -25.32 16.86 5.19
CA MET A 217 -24.54 18.10 5.14
C MET A 217 -25.19 19.26 5.91
N GLU A 218 -26.53 19.27 5.99
CA GLU A 218 -27.30 20.22 6.77
C GLU A 218 -27.25 19.91 8.28
N ALA A 219 -27.26 18.63 8.66
CA ALA A 219 -27.29 18.17 10.05
C ALA A 219 -26.32 17.00 10.30
N PRO A 220 -24.99 17.24 10.27
CA PRO A 220 -23.97 16.18 10.39
C PRO A 220 -23.97 15.52 11.78
N ASP A 221 -24.47 16.23 12.79
CA ASP A 221 -24.67 15.78 14.17
C ASP A 221 -25.63 14.58 14.28
N LYS A 222 -26.51 14.38 13.30
CA LYS A 222 -27.39 13.21 13.23
C LYS A 222 -26.68 11.91 12.83
N GLY A 223 -25.41 12.01 12.45
CA GLY A 223 -24.60 10.89 11.99
C GLY A 223 -24.94 10.46 10.55
N LEU A 224 -24.02 9.69 9.97
CA LEU A 224 -24.17 9.22 8.60
C LEU A 224 -25.29 8.15 8.50
N PRO A 225 -26.29 8.32 7.62
CA PRO A 225 -27.35 7.32 7.42
C PRO A 225 -26.80 5.93 7.15
N MET A 226 -27.47 4.88 7.64
CA MET A 226 -26.97 3.50 7.53
C MET A 226 -26.69 3.06 6.08
N VAL A 227 -27.46 3.54 5.11
CA VAL A 227 -27.25 3.27 3.67
C VAL A 227 -25.90 3.81 3.16
N LEU A 228 -25.46 4.95 3.71
CA LEU A 228 -24.19 5.61 3.40
C LEU A 228 -23.04 5.12 4.28
N LYS A 229 -23.32 4.79 5.54
CA LYS A 229 -22.33 4.21 6.47
C LYS A 229 -21.98 2.77 6.11
N GLY A 230 -23.00 1.94 5.92
CA GLY A 230 -22.84 0.51 5.67
C GLY A 230 -22.27 -0.27 6.86
N VAL A 231 -22.02 -1.54 6.60
CA VAL A 231 -21.29 -2.48 7.47
C VAL A 231 -20.17 -3.13 6.64
N GLU A 232 -19.18 -3.74 7.29
CA GLU A 232 -18.03 -4.33 6.57
C GLU A 232 -18.48 -5.44 5.60
N GLU A 233 -19.49 -6.23 5.98
CA GLU A 233 -20.06 -7.30 5.17
C GLU A 233 -20.68 -6.79 3.86
N ASN A 234 -21.30 -5.60 3.88
CA ASN A 234 -21.86 -4.97 2.68
C ASN A 234 -20.76 -4.63 1.67
N ILE A 235 -19.64 -4.13 2.16
CA ILE A 235 -18.50 -3.70 1.35
C ILE A 235 -17.80 -4.93 0.76
N ASP A 236 -17.47 -5.91 1.60
CA ASP A 236 -16.76 -7.11 1.18
C ASP A 236 -17.59 -7.90 0.15
N ARG A 237 -18.90 -8.01 0.37
CA ARG A 237 -19.83 -8.59 -0.60
C ARG A 237 -19.87 -7.79 -1.91
N GLY A 238 -19.96 -6.47 -1.83
CA GLY A 238 -19.98 -5.61 -3.01
C GLY A 238 -18.70 -5.69 -3.84
N GLU A 239 -17.54 -5.78 -3.18
CA GLU A 239 -16.25 -5.99 -3.83
C GLU A 239 -16.20 -7.33 -4.58
N ARG A 240 -16.70 -8.42 -3.98
CA ARG A 240 -16.79 -9.74 -4.63
C ARG A 240 -17.66 -9.71 -5.89
N ILE A 241 -18.80 -9.01 -5.84
CA ILE A 241 -19.71 -8.87 -7.00
C ILE A 241 -19.04 -8.12 -8.14
N LEU A 242 -18.43 -6.97 -7.85
CA LEU A 242 -17.75 -6.18 -8.87
C LEU A 242 -16.52 -6.90 -9.42
N HIS A 243 -15.81 -7.66 -8.59
CA HIS A 243 -14.70 -8.50 -9.03
C HIS A 243 -15.17 -9.55 -10.05
N ALA A 244 -16.26 -10.26 -9.76
CA ALA A 244 -16.86 -11.21 -10.72
C ALA A 244 -17.22 -10.54 -12.06
N PHE A 245 -17.77 -9.33 -12.04
CA PHE A 245 -18.03 -8.58 -13.28
C PHE A 245 -16.75 -8.21 -14.03
N ARG A 246 -15.68 -7.87 -13.31
CA ARG A 246 -14.38 -7.55 -13.92
C ARG A 246 -13.75 -8.79 -14.56
N VAL A 247 -13.87 -9.96 -13.95
CA VAL A 247 -13.41 -11.23 -14.52
C VAL A 247 -14.25 -11.60 -15.75
N CYS A 248 -15.58 -11.51 -15.64
CA CYS A 248 -16.54 -11.77 -16.71
C CYS A 248 -16.26 -10.94 -17.97
N TRP A 249 -16.07 -9.62 -17.79
CA TRP A 249 -15.88 -8.66 -18.88
C TRP A 249 -14.47 -8.06 -18.87
N ARG A 250 -13.47 -8.91 -18.61
CA ARG A 250 -12.06 -8.50 -18.57
C ARG A 250 -11.61 -7.78 -19.85
N ASP A 251 -12.04 -8.27 -21.00
CA ASP A 251 -11.78 -7.66 -22.31
C ASP A 251 -12.71 -6.47 -22.65
N ILE A 252 -13.80 -6.28 -21.89
CA ILE A 252 -14.80 -5.22 -22.12
C ILE A 252 -15.06 -4.43 -20.83
N PRO A 253 -14.08 -3.68 -20.28
CA PRO A 253 -14.20 -3.05 -18.95
C PRO A 253 -15.40 -2.10 -18.79
N LYS A 254 -15.94 -1.56 -19.88
CA LYS A 254 -17.14 -0.71 -19.86
C LYS A 254 -18.39 -1.46 -19.36
N MET A 255 -18.45 -2.79 -19.48
CA MET A 255 -19.57 -3.60 -19.02
C MET A 255 -19.64 -3.75 -17.49
N VAL A 256 -18.51 -3.62 -16.79
CA VAL A 256 -18.46 -3.65 -15.31
C VAL A 256 -19.38 -2.59 -14.68
N ARG A 257 -19.58 -1.46 -15.37
CA ARG A 257 -20.46 -0.35 -14.95
C ARG A 257 -21.82 -0.33 -15.65
N ASN A 258 -22.17 -1.37 -16.40
CA ASN A 258 -23.46 -1.45 -17.08
C ASN A 258 -24.57 -1.81 -16.09
N SER A 259 -25.72 -1.14 -16.21
CA SER A 259 -26.84 -1.31 -15.30
C SER A 259 -27.59 -2.63 -15.44
N ALA A 260 -27.57 -3.27 -16.62
CA ALA A 260 -28.32 -4.49 -16.89
C ALA A 260 -27.85 -5.66 -15.99
N ALA A 261 -26.54 -5.87 -15.90
CA ALA A 261 -25.96 -6.91 -15.04
C ALA A 261 -26.31 -6.69 -13.56
N ILE A 262 -26.21 -5.44 -13.10
CA ILE A 262 -26.53 -5.06 -11.72
C ILE A 262 -28.01 -5.27 -11.43
N ASN A 263 -28.89 -4.83 -12.35
CA ASN A 263 -30.34 -5.00 -12.19
C ASN A 263 -30.71 -6.49 -12.15
N MET A 264 -30.20 -7.30 -13.07
CA MET A 264 -30.44 -8.74 -13.12
C MET A 264 -29.95 -9.43 -11.84
N PHE A 265 -28.75 -9.10 -11.36
CA PHE A 265 -28.21 -9.60 -10.09
C PHE A 265 -29.17 -9.31 -8.93
N ILE A 266 -29.63 -8.05 -8.82
CA ILE A 266 -30.50 -7.60 -7.72
C ILE A 266 -31.90 -8.22 -7.82
N GLU A 267 -32.43 -8.39 -9.03
CA GLU A 267 -33.72 -9.06 -9.25
C GLU A 267 -33.69 -10.52 -8.77
N ILE A 268 -32.64 -11.27 -9.11
CA ILE A 268 -32.48 -12.67 -8.67
C ILE A 268 -32.27 -12.74 -7.16
N TYR A 269 -31.39 -11.88 -6.63
CA TYR A 269 -31.14 -11.80 -5.19
C TYR A 269 -32.41 -11.49 -4.39
N ASN A 270 -33.25 -10.56 -4.86
CA ASN A 270 -34.49 -10.20 -4.17
C ASN A 270 -35.62 -11.22 -4.34
N ALA A 271 -35.54 -12.08 -5.36
CA ALA A 271 -36.51 -13.16 -5.57
C ALA A 271 -36.29 -14.35 -4.61
N CYS A 272 -35.10 -14.49 -4.01
CA CYS A 272 -34.81 -15.57 -3.06
C CYS A 272 -35.18 -15.19 -1.62
N GLY A 273 -35.56 -16.18 -0.81
CA GLY A 273 -35.87 -15.98 0.60
C GLY A 273 -34.65 -15.53 1.42
N ASP A 274 -34.88 -14.83 2.53
CA ASP A 274 -33.79 -14.21 3.31
C ASP A 274 -32.72 -15.21 3.78
N SER A 275 -33.11 -16.46 4.09
CA SER A 275 -32.17 -17.52 4.48
C SER A 275 -31.23 -17.99 3.36
N MET A 276 -31.56 -17.71 2.10
CA MET A 276 -30.81 -18.14 0.92
C MET A 276 -29.95 -17.03 0.31
N LYS A 277 -30.02 -15.80 0.83
CA LYS A 277 -29.40 -14.62 0.21
C LYS A 277 -27.89 -14.72 0.05
N GLU A 278 -27.17 -15.22 1.05
CA GLU A 278 -25.71 -15.38 0.95
C GLU A 278 -25.31 -16.49 -0.04
N ALA A 279 -26.04 -17.62 -0.03
CA ALA A 279 -25.84 -18.69 -0.99
C ALA A 279 -26.12 -18.18 -2.43
N MET A 280 -27.18 -17.39 -2.61
CA MET A 280 -27.52 -16.79 -3.90
C MET A 280 -26.46 -15.82 -4.40
N VAL A 281 -25.87 -15.02 -3.51
CA VAL A 281 -24.73 -14.15 -3.85
C VAL A 281 -23.54 -14.99 -4.34
N ASN A 282 -23.21 -16.09 -3.64
CA ASN A 282 -22.12 -16.97 -4.04
C ASN A 282 -22.37 -17.60 -5.42
N LEU A 283 -23.60 -18.04 -5.69
CA LEU A 283 -24.00 -18.60 -6.97
C LEU A 283 -23.94 -17.57 -8.10
N LEU A 284 -24.42 -16.35 -7.87
CA LEU A 284 -24.35 -15.27 -8.85
C LEU A 284 -22.90 -14.85 -9.12
N VAL A 285 -22.05 -14.77 -8.09
CA VAL A 285 -20.62 -14.52 -8.25
C VAL A 285 -19.97 -15.61 -9.11
N LEU A 286 -20.24 -16.89 -8.82
CA LEU A 286 -19.74 -18.01 -9.61
C LEU A 286 -20.23 -17.94 -11.06
N PHE A 287 -21.53 -17.68 -11.26
CA PHE A 287 -22.14 -17.51 -12.57
C PHE A 287 -21.44 -16.44 -13.41
N PHE A 288 -21.27 -15.22 -12.88
CA PHE A 288 -20.60 -14.17 -13.64
C PHE A 288 -19.12 -14.48 -13.89
N THR A 289 -18.42 -15.08 -12.93
CA THR A 289 -17.01 -15.46 -13.09
C THR A 289 -16.81 -16.53 -14.19
N THR A 290 -17.84 -17.35 -14.42
CA THR A 290 -17.79 -18.50 -15.34
C THR A 290 -18.63 -18.33 -16.61
N LEU A 291 -19.25 -17.16 -16.81
CA LEU A 291 -20.01 -16.87 -18.01
C LEU A 291 -19.08 -16.98 -19.22
N ASP A 292 -19.49 -17.77 -20.22
CA ASP A 292 -18.68 -18.01 -21.42
C ASP A 292 -18.33 -16.68 -22.09
N ARG A 293 -17.11 -16.58 -22.62
CA ARG A 293 -16.61 -15.35 -23.24
C ARG A 293 -17.48 -14.92 -24.43
N THR A 294 -17.94 -15.88 -25.23
CA THR A 294 -18.84 -15.62 -26.37
C THR A 294 -20.17 -15.07 -25.89
N ASP A 295 -20.73 -15.64 -24.82
CA ASP A 295 -21.99 -15.19 -24.22
C ASP A 295 -21.85 -13.80 -23.58
N ALA A 296 -20.75 -13.55 -22.88
CA ALA A 296 -20.43 -12.24 -22.30
C ALA A 296 -20.25 -11.16 -23.39
N GLU A 297 -19.61 -11.50 -24.51
CA GLU A 297 -19.46 -10.66 -25.71
C GLU A 297 -20.82 -10.39 -26.38
N ASN A 298 -21.67 -11.41 -26.51
CA ASN A 298 -23.03 -11.27 -27.05
C ASN A 298 -23.87 -10.28 -26.22
N VAL A 299 -23.84 -10.41 -24.88
CA VAL A 299 -24.51 -9.46 -23.97
C VAL A 299 -23.93 -8.06 -24.09
N ALA A 300 -22.61 -7.93 -24.23
CA ALA A 300 -21.96 -6.64 -24.37
C ALA A 300 -22.33 -5.94 -25.70
N GLY A 301 -22.50 -6.72 -26.77
CA GLY A 301 -22.86 -6.25 -28.12
C GLY A 301 -24.29 -5.74 -28.26
N GLU A 302 -25.21 -6.21 -27.41
CA GLU A 302 -26.59 -5.70 -27.38
C GLU A 302 -26.61 -4.21 -26.95
N LYS A 303 -27.54 -3.43 -27.47
CA LYS A 303 -27.72 -2.01 -27.16
C LYS A 303 -28.81 -1.77 -26.13
N ASP A 304 -29.88 -2.57 -26.19
CA ASP A 304 -31.01 -2.45 -25.29
C ASP A 304 -30.73 -3.13 -23.94
N ASN A 305 -30.99 -2.41 -22.84
CA ASN A 305 -30.68 -2.94 -21.51
C ASN A 305 -31.66 -4.04 -21.07
N ASP A 306 -32.91 -4.02 -21.51
CA ASP A 306 -33.90 -5.04 -21.14
C ASP A 306 -33.59 -6.34 -21.87
N GLU A 307 -33.14 -6.25 -23.12
CA GLU A 307 -32.66 -7.41 -23.88
C GLU A 307 -31.38 -8.01 -23.28
N LYS A 308 -30.45 -7.20 -22.77
CA LYS A 308 -29.29 -7.70 -21.99
C LYS A 308 -29.72 -8.49 -20.76
N ILE A 309 -30.70 -7.97 -20.01
CA ILE A 309 -31.24 -8.65 -18.83
C ILE A 309 -31.86 -9.99 -19.25
N ARG A 310 -32.61 -10.01 -20.35
CA ARG A 310 -33.22 -11.23 -20.90
C ARG A 310 -32.17 -12.30 -21.24
N LEU A 311 -31.09 -11.91 -21.93
CA LEU A 311 -29.99 -12.82 -22.27
C LEU A 311 -29.30 -13.37 -21.01
N LEU A 312 -28.92 -12.49 -20.08
CA LEU A 312 -28.27 -12.89 -18.82
C LEU A 312 -29.14 -13.85 -18.01
N LYS A 313 -30.46 -13.62 -17.93
CA LYS A 313 -31.40 -14.55 -17.29
C LYS A 313 -31.44 -15.90 -17.98
N GLY A 314 -31.42 -15.93 -19.32
CA GLY A 314 -31.35 -17.18 -20.07
C GLY A 314 -30.10 -18.01 -19.74
N PHE A 315 -28.94 -17.36 -19.61
CA PHE A 315 -27.70 -18.02 -19.19
C PHE A 315 -27.74 -18.47 -17.73
N TRP A 316 -28.32 -17.64 -16.85
CA TRP A 316 -28.53 -17.99 -15.46
C TRP A 316 -29.44 -19.20 -15.29
N ASP A 317 -30.53 -19.30 -16.04
CA ASP A 317 -31.47 -20.43 -15.96
C ASP A 317 -30.85 -21.76 -16.39
N LYS A 318 -29.82 -21.70 -17.24
CA LYS A 318 -29.00 -22.88 -17.58
C LYS A 318 -28.04 -23.20 -16.45
N PHE A 319 -27.24 -22.22 -16.02
CA PHE A 319 -26.27 -22.36 -14.93
C PHE A 319 -26.92 -22.89 -13.64
N SER A 320 -28.09 -22.36 -13.28
CA SER A 320 -28.80 -22.73 -12.04
C SER A 320 -29.31 -24.16 -12.04
N LYS A 321 -29.54 -24.77 -13.21
CA LYS A 321 -29.85 -26.20 -13.32
C LYS A 321 -28.58 -27.04 -13.28
N ASP A 322 -27.53 -26.59 -13.96
CA ASP A 322 -26.26 -27.31 -14.01
C ASP A 322 -25.62 -27.40 -12.62
N ILE A 323 -25.78 -26.37 -11.77
CA ILE A 323 -25.19 -26.35 -10.41
C ILE A 323 -25.82 -27.34 -9.42
N GLU A 324 -27.00 -27.89 -9.76
CA GLU A 324 -27.63 -28.96 -8.97
C GLU A 324 -26.93 -30.31 -9.15
N ASP A 325 -26.18 -30.48 -10.25
CA ASP A 325 -25.32 -31.64 -10.50
C ASP A 325 -23.91 -31.40 -9.93
N GLU A 326 -23.44 -32.28 -9.04
CA GLU A 326 -22.14 -32.13 -8.36
C GLU A 326 -20.95 -32.13 -9.33
N THR A 327 -21.04 -32.86 -10.45
CA THR A 327 -19.96 -32.95 -11.43
C THR A 327 -19.86 -31.66 -12.24
N LEU A 328 -21.00 -31.14 -12.69
CA LEU A 328 -21.06 -29.86 -13.41
C LEU A 328 -20.70 -28.69 -12.49
N LYS A 329 -21.10 -28.74 -11.22
CA LYS A 329 -20.66 -27.76 -10.23
C LYS A 329 -19.15 -27.70 -10.08
N ALA A 330 -18.47 -28.85 -9.99
CA ALA A 330 -17.01 -28.90 -9.93
C ALA A 330 -16.35 -28.35 -11.21
N ASP A 331 -16.98 -28.54 -12.38
CA ASP A 331 -16.52 -27.92 -13.64
C ASP A 331 -16.64 -26.39 -13.61
N TYR A 332 -17.73 -25.84 -13.09
CA TYR A 332 -17.88 -24.40 -12.91
C TYR A 332 -16.85 -23.83 -11.93
N GLU A 333 -16.60 -24.51 -10.81
CA GLU A 333 -15.57 -24.09 -9.84
C GLU A 333 -14.16 -24.08 -10.47
N ARG A 334 -13.84 -25.08 -11.32
CA ARG A 334 -12.59 -25.09 -12.10
C ARG A 334 -12.52 -23.95 -13.11
N LYS A 335 -13.58 -23.74 -13.89
CA LYS A 335 -13.65 -22.62 -14.87
C LYS A 335 -13.49 -21.27 -14.20
N ALA A 336 -14.04 -21.11 -12.99
CA ALA A 336 -13.89 -19.88 -12.22
C ALA A 336 -12.42 -19.64 -11.89
N PHE A 337 -11.71 -20.67 -11.41
CA PHE A 337 -10.27 -20.60 -11.14
C PHE A 337 -9.47 -20.22 -12.39
N GLU A 338 -9.74 -20.83 -13.54
CA GLU A 338 -9.07 -20.51 -14.81
C GLU A 338 -9.33 -19.07 -15.27
N ALA A 339 -10.57 -18.58 -15.15
CA ALA A 339 -10.94 -17.22 -15.51
C ALA A 339 -10.27 -16.17 -14.60
N GLU A 340 -10.10 -16.48 -13.31
CA GLU A 340 -9.39 -15.64 -12.34
C GLU A 340 -7.90 -15.53 -12.67
N GLU A 341 -7.25 -16.66 -12.98
CA GLU A 341 -5.84 -16.67 -13.40
C GLU A 341 -5.60 -15.88 -14.69
N GLU A 342 -6.50 -16.02 -15.68
CA GLU A 342 -6.44 -15.24 -16.92
C GLU A 342 -6.59 -13.74 -16.64
N PHE A 343 -7.54 -13.36 -15.77
CA PHE A 343 -7.76 -11.98 -15.39
C PHE A 343 -6.54 -11.38 -14.67
N ASN A 344 -5.92 -12.12 -13.75
CA ASN A 344 -4.71 -11.69 -13.06
C ASN A 344 -3.54 -11.49 -14.05
N THR A 345 -3.32 -12.46 -14.93
CA THR A 345 -2.31 -12.37 -16.01
C THR A 345 -2.54 -11.15 -16.90
N MET A 346 -3.79 -10.82 -17.21
CA MET A 346 -4.14 -9.62 -17.99
C MET A 346 -3.82 -8.32 -17.25
N LEU A 347 -4.09 -8.24 -15.94
CA LEU A 347 -3.78 -7.07 -15.14
C LEU A 347 -2.26 -6.82 -15.08
N GLU A 348 -1.47 -7.86 -14.88
CA GLU A 348 0.00 -7.80 -14.88
C GLU A 348 0.53 -7.24 -16.21
N LYS A 349 0.08 -7.79 -17.35
CA LYS A 349 0.46 -7.30 -18.69
C LYS A 349 0.07 -5.83 -18.92
N LYS A 350 -1.05 -5.39 -18.32
CA LYS A 350 -1.52 -3.99 -18.45
C LYS A 350 -0.73 -3.04 -17.55
N GLU A 351 -0.29 -3.49 -16.39
CA GLU A 351 0.63 -2.74 -15.52
C GLU A 351 2.01 -2.60 -16.20
N GLU A 352 2.51 -3.67 -16.84
CA GLU A 352 3.73 -3.64 -17.67
C GLU A 352 3.60 -2.70 -18.88
N ALA A 353 2.46 -2.72 -19.58
CA ALA A 353 2.22 -1.86 -20.73
C ALA A 353 2.02 -0.38 -20.37
N SER A 354 1.38 -0.08 -19.23
CA SER A 354 1.16 1.31 -18.80
C SER A 354 2.42 1.99 -18.26
N ALA A 355 3.46 1.22 -17.90
CA ALA A 355 4.81 1.72 -17.62
C ALA A 355 5.59 2.16 -18.88
N GLY A 356 5.05 1.95 -20.09
CA GLY A 356 5.73 2.15 -21.37
C GLY A 356 5.57 3.51 -22.08
N GLU A 357 4.63 4.39 -21.70
CA GLU A 357 4.38 5.66 -22.43
C GLU A 357 4.60 6.94 -21.59
N ALA A 358 5.76 7.57 -21.87
CA ALA A 358 6.18 8.96 -21.70
C ALA A 358 6.29 9.62 -20.28
N VAL A 359 7.56 9.89 -19.89
CA VAL A 359 8.18 11.11 -19.25
C VAL A 359 9.50 10.68 -18.54
N PRO A 360 10.56 11.51 -18.49
CA PRO A 360 11.92 11.12 -18.88
C PRO A 360 12.73 10.41 -17.78
N ALA A 361 13.76 9.71 -18.23
CA ALA A 361 14.66 8.86 -17.46
C ALA A 361 15.03 9.34 -16.04
N LYS A 362 14.62 8.57 -15.03
CA LYS A 362 15.29 8.45 -13.72
C LYS A 362 15.42 6.99 -13.28
N LYS A 363 16.62 6.46 -13.55
CA LYS A 363 17.43 5.37 -12.94
C LYS A 363 16.77 4.23 -12.12
N LYS A 364 16.82 3.02 -12.71
CA LYS A 364 16.98 1.64 -12.15
C LYS A 364 17.00 1.47 -10.62
N ASN A 365 15.92 0.87 -10.07
CA ASN A 365 15.94 -0.33 -9.22
C ASN A 365 14.52 -0.64 -8.68
N ASP A 366 13.68 -1.30 -9.47
CA ASP A 366 12.34 -1.72 -9.02
C ASP A 366 12.43 -3.02 -8.21
N LYS A 367 12.65 -2.86 -6.91
CA LYS A 367 12.53 -3.95 -5.93
C LYS A 367 11.04 -4.16 -5.59
N TYR A 368 10.58 -5.41 -5.54
CA TYR A 368 9.22 -5.76 -5.13
C TYR A 368 8.96 -5.34 -3.67
N ARG A 369 7.81 -4.71 -3.40
CA ARG A 369 7.44 -4.18 -2.08
C ARG A 369 6.00 -4.55 -1.68
N GLY A 370 5.79 -5.80 -1.29
CA GLY A 370 4.54 -6.25 -0.68
C GLY A 370 4.39 -5.82 0.78
N LYS A 371 3.19 -6.05 1.33
CA LYS A 371 2.84 -5.82 2.73
C LYS A 371 3.37 -6.92 3.64
N THR A 372 3.55 -8.14 3.13
CA THR A 372 4.18 -9.27 3.83
C THR A 372 5.55 -9.56 3.24
N ILE A 373 5.63 -9.88 1.94
CA ILE A 373 6.83 -10.29 1.20
C ILE A 373 7.41 -9.08 0.46
N TYR A 374 8.72 -8.89 0.53
CA TYR A 374 9.40 -7.79 -0.15
C TYR A 374 10.86 -8.12 -0.43
N GLN A 375 11.48 -7.35 -1.33
CA GLN A 375 12.91 -7.41 -1.61
C GLN A 375 13.65 -6.38 -0.74
N PRO A 376 14.40 -6.81 0.29
CA PRO A 376 15.13 -5.91 1.18
C PRO A 376 16.28 -5.18 0.45
N SER A 377 16.75 -4.10 1.06
CA SER A 377 17.86 -3.26 0.56
C SER A 377 18.88 -2.97 1.65
N GLY A 378 20.09 -2.56 1.27
CA GLY A 378 21.17 -2.29 2.22
C GLY A 378 21.59 -3.56 2.97
N LYS A 379 21.90 -3.43 4.26
CA LYS A 379 22.39 -4.52 5.13
C LYS A 379 21.44 -5.72 5.19
N ALA A 380 20.13 -5.49 5.20
CA ALA A 380 19.12 -6.55 5.15
C ALA A 380 19.18 -7.34 3.82
N GLY A 381 19.52 -6.67 2.72
CA GLY A 381 19.71 -7.32 1.42
C GLY A 381 20.91 -8.28 1.35
N GLU A 382 21.85 -8.19 2.30
CA GLU A 382 22.98 -9.13 2.40
C GLU A 382 22.58 -10.47 3.02
N TYR A 383 21.46 -10.54 3.74
CA TYR A 383 20.94 -11.78 4.32
C TYR A 383 20.08 -12.57 3.33
N SER A 384 19.31 -11.87 2.51
CA SER A 384 18.40 -12.50 1.56
C SER A 384 17.94 -11.52 0.49
N GLY A 385 17.71 -12.01 -0.73
CA GLY A 385 17.05 -11.27 -1.79
C GLY A 385 15.55 -11.06 -1.55
N TRP A 386 14.93 -11.89 -0.70
CA TRP A 386 13.51 -11.85 -0.36
C TRP A 386 13.27 -12.06 1.14
N SER A 387 12.34 -11.31 1.72
CA SER A 387 11.97 -11.44 3.13
C SER A 387 10.48 -11.26 3.36
N CYS A 388 9.98 -11.87 4.43
CA CYS A 388 8.62 -11.70 4.89
C CYS A 388 8.57 -11.16 6.33
N ASN A 389 7.77 -10.13 6.55
CA ASN A 389 7.58 -9.48 7.84
C ASN A 389 6.09 -9.42 8.22
N PHE A 390 5.70 -10.18 9.23
CA PHE A 390 4.33 -10.17 9.80
C PHE A 390 4.18 -9.25 11.02
N TYR A 391 5.18 -9.26 11.89
CA TYR A 391 5.17 -8.51 13.15
C TYR A 391 6.22 -7.41 13.11
N ARG A 392 6.02 -6.42 13.97
CA ARG A 392 6.98 -5.37 14.30
C ARG A 392 7.27 -5.44 15.80
N GLY A 393 8.49 -5.09 16.18
CA GLY A 393 8.96 -5.21 17.56
C GLY A 393 9.41 -6.61 17.93
N CYS A 394 10.07 -6.73 19.08
CA CYS A 394 10.71 -7.97 19.53
C CYS A 394 10.89 -7.94 21.05
N SER A 395 10.56 -9.06 21.71
CA SER A 395 10.68 -9.21 23.17
C SER A 395 12.06 -9.63 23.66
N ASN A 396 13.00 -9.95 22.76
CA ASN A 396 14.38 -10.32 23.11
C ASN A 396 15.15 -9.18 23.83
N GLY A 397 14.80 -7.91 23.58
CA GLY A 397 15.32 -6.78 24.37
C GLY A 397 16.83 -6.52 24.28
N CYS A 398 17.48 -6.82 23.15
CA CYS A 398 18.92 -6.59 22.98
C CYS A 398 19.27 -5.10 23.01
N GLU A 399 20.35 -4.73 23.69
CA GLU A 399 20.82 -3.34 23.80
C GLU A 399 21.30 -2.78 22.46
N TYR A 400 21.90 -3.63 21.62
CA TYR A 400 22.43 -3.25 20.31
C TYR A 400 21.39 -3.33 19.16
N CYS A 401 20.10 -3.47 19.49
CA CYS A 401 19.08 -3.76 18.49
C CYS A 401 18.88 -2.60 17.50
N TYR A 402 19.18 -2.82 16.21
CA TYR A 402 19.02 -1.80 15.16
C TYR A 402 17.57 -1.29 14.96
N LEU A 403 16.57 -1.99 15.52
CA LEU A 403 15.19 -1.50 15.51
C LEU A 403 14.97 -0.36 16.52
N GLN A 404 15.82 -0.23 17.53
CA GLN A 404 15.76 0.86 18.51
C GLN A 404 16.40 2.17 17.99
N ASP A 405 17.14 2.12 16.87
CA ASP A 405 17.81 3.28 16.28
C ASP A 405 16.88 4.19 15.45
N SER A 406 17.25 5.47 15.32
CA SER A 406 16.37 6.59 14.95
C SER A 406 15.56 6.56 13.63
N PRO A 407 15.83 5.79 12.56
CA PRO A 407 14.85 5.66 11.47
C PRO A 407 13.89 4.47 11.64
N ASN A 408 14.18 3.52 12.55
CA ASN A 408 13.38 2.32 12.80
C ASN A 408 12.70 2.33 14.18
N ALA A 409 13.02 3.27 15.07
CA ALA A 409 12.44 3.36 16.40
C ALA A 409 10.90 3.33 16.39
N ASP A 410 10.26 3.94 15.39
CA ASP A 410 8.80 3.97 15.23
C ASP A 410 8.15 2.60 15.00
N ILE A 411 8.94 1.60 14.56
CA ILE A 411 8.45 0.22 14.38
C ILE A 411 8.83 -0.69 15.54
N TYR A 412 9.65 -0.24 16.50
CA TYR A 412 10.04 -1.04 17.64
C TYR A 412 8.98 -1.02 18.74
N THR A 413 8.61 -2.21 19.20
CA THR A 413 7.83 -2.44 20.42
C THR A 413 8.51 -3.55 21.22
N SER A 414 8.48 -3.45 22.55
CA SER A 414 9.09 -4.44 23.46
C SER A 414 8.34 -5.79 23.48
N VAL A 415 7.17 -5.86 22.86
CA VAL A 415 6.43 -7.09 22.59
C VAL A 415 6.08 -7.09 21.10
N PRO A 416 6.26 -8.21 20.37
CA PRO A 416 5.86 -8.28 18.96
C PRO A 416 4.39 -7.92 18.78
N THR A 417 4.10 -7.03 17.83
CA THR A 417 2.73 -6.68 17.44
C THR A 417 2.55 -6.93 15.95
N LEU A 418 1.38 -7.42 15.53
CA LEU A 418 1.06 -7.53 14.10
C LEU A 418 1.18 -6.15 13.45
N LYS A 419 1.74 -6.10 12.23
CA LYS A 419 1.84 -4.83 11.49
C LYS A 419 0.45 -4.22 11.30
N ASN A 420 0.38 -2.90 11.43
CA ASN A 420 -0.89 -2.15 11.37
C ASN A 420 -1.72 -2.42 10.11
N CYS A 421 -1.07 -2.71 8.97
CA CYS A 421 -1.76 -3.07 7.73
C CYS A 421 -2.65 -4.31 7.86
N PHE A 422 -2.39 -5.19 8.83
CA PHE A 422 -3.18 -6.39 9.11
C PHE A 422 -4.36 -6.13 10.05
N LYS A 423 -4.52 -4.90 10.58
CA LYS A 423 -5.64 -4.51 11.47
C LYS A 423 -5.83 -5.45 12.66
N GLY A 424 -4.74 -6.01 13.20
CA GLY A 424 -4.77 -6.93 14.35
C GLY A 424 -5.32 -8.33 14.07
N LYS A 425 -5.52 -8.72 12.79
CA LYS A 425 -6.06 -10.04 12.41
C LYS A 425 -4.99 -10.89 11.72
N GLU A 426 -4.66 -12.05 12.30
CA GLU A 426 -3.69 -13.00 11.69
C GLU A 426 -4.18 -13.57 10.36
N GLU A 427 -5.49 -13.79 10.22
CA GLU A 427 -6.12 -14.32 9.02
C GLU A 427 -5.85 -13.41 7.82
N LYS A 428 -5.94 -12.09 8.05
CA LYS A 428 -5.64 -11.08 7.02
C LYS A 428 -4.16 -11.08 6.66
N ALA A 429 -3.27 -11.24 7.63
CA ALA A 429 -1.84 -11.35 7.37
C ALA A 429 -1.54 -12.59 6.49
N MET A 430 -2.20 -13.71 6.76
CA MET A 430 -2.06 -14.95 6.00
C MET A 430 -2.69 -14.86 4.60
N GLU A 431 -3.83 -14.19 4.45
CA GLU A 431 -4.47 -13.92 3.15
C GLU A 431 -3.54 -13.10 2.24
N LEU A 432 -3.00 -11.99 2.77
CA LEU A 432 -2.05 -11.14 2.05
C LEU A 432 -0.76 -11.89 1.74
N PHE A 433 -0.27 -12.72 2.66
CA PHE A 433 0.87 -13.58 2.41
C PHE A 433 0.61 -14.52 1.24
N LYS A 434 -0.50 -15.25 1.22
CA LYS A 434 -0.82 -16.17 0.11
C LYS A 434 -0.90 -15.44 -1.23
N LYS A 435 -1.52 -14.26 -1.25
CA LYS A 435 -1.62 -13.43 -2.45
C LYS A 435 -0.24 -12.98 -2.95
N GLU A 436 0.58 -12.42 -2.08
CA GLU A 436 1.92 -11.95 -2.45
C GLU A 436 2.86 -13.12 -2.76
N PHE A 437 2.71 -14.25 -2.06
CA PHE A 437 3.46 -15.48 -2.27
C PHE A 437 3.18 -16.05 -3.65
N ALA A 438 1.92 -16.07 -4.10
CA ALA A 438 1.55 -16.51 -5.43
C ALA A 438 2.25 -15.65 -6.52
N VAL A 439 2.23 -14.33 -6.36
CA VAL A 439 2.92 -13.39 -7.28
C VAL A 439 4.44 -13.61 -7.29
N CYS A 440 5.04 -13.90 -6.14
CA CYS A 440 6.49 -14.03 -6.01
C CYS A 440 6.99 -15.47 -6.20
N LEU A 441 6.11 -16.45 -6.43
CA LEU A 441 6.41 -17.88 -6.28
C LEU A 441 7.61 -18.32 -7.11
N ASP A 442 7.66 -17.95 -8.38
CA ASP A 442 8.73 -18.36 -9.29
C ASP A 442 10.09 -17.77 -8.92
N GLU A 443 10.11 -16.52 -8.44
CA GLU A 443 11.34 -15.89 -7.95
C GLU A 443 11.78 -16.47 -6.61
N LEU A 444 10.83 -16.80 -5.74
CA LEU A 444 11.11 -17.46 -4.46
C LEU A 444 11.65 -18.89 -4.65
N ARG A 445 11.20 -19.62 -5.66
CA ARG A 445 11.74 -20.96 -6.01
C ARG A 445 13.17 -20.92 -6.53
N LYS A 446 13.60 -19.79 -7.13
CA LYS A 446 14.98 -19.56 -7.55
C LYS A 446 15.90 -19.14 -6.39
N SER A 447 15.33 -18.85 -5.22
CA SER A 447 16.04 -18.32 -4.05
C SER A 447 15.48 -18.93 -2.75
N TRP A 448 15.36 -18.12 -1.70
CA TRP A 448 14.76 -18.47 -0.42
C TRP A 448 14.01 -17.27 0.17
N LEU A 449 13.03 -17.54 1.04
CA LEU A 449 12.33 -16.53 1.81
C LEU A 449 12.93 -16.41 3.22
N PHE A 450 13.31 -15.20 3.63
CA PHE A 450 13.86 -14.95 4.97
C PHE A 450 12.81 -14.39 5.94
N PHE A 451 12.70 -15.00 7.12
CA PHE A 451 11.92 -14.46 8.24
C PHE A 451 12.88 -14.19 9.40
N SER A 452 12.91 -13.01 10.01
CA SER A 452 12.31 -11.73 9.58
C SER A 452 13.23 -10.57 9.97
N PHE A 453 13.03 -9.37 9.40
CA PHE A 453 13.83 -8.18 9.72
C PHE A 453 13.10 -7.18 10.63
N THR A 454 11.93 -7.51 11.17
CA THR A 454 11.21 -6.60 12.07
C THR A 454 10.74 -7.25 13.36
N THR A 455 11.07 -8.53 13.55
CA THR A 455 10.83 -9.30 14.77
C THR A 455 11.75 -10.53 14.78
N ASP A 456 11.76 -11.27 15.88
CA ASP A 456 12.28 -12.64 15.91
C ASP A 456 11.10 -13.58 15.54
N PRO A 457 11.20 -14.37 14.45
CA PRO A 457 10.08 -15.16 13.95
C PRO A 457 9.70 -16.35 14.85
N LEU A 458 10.56 -16.73 15.79
CA LEU A 458 10.39 -17.92 16.64
C LEU A 458 10.09 -17.59 18.10
N LEU A 459 9.56 -16.39 18.37
CA LEU A 459 8.96 -16.05 19.65
C LEU A 459 7.57 -16.70 19.81
N PRO A 460 7.10 -16.97 21.04
CA PRO A 460 5.76 -17.51 21.28
C PRO A 460 4.65 -16.74 20.56
N GLU A 461 4.75 -15.41 20.49
CA GLU A 461 3.76 -14.52 19.87
C GLU A 461 3.78 -14.53 18.33
N THR A 462 4.90 -14.92 17.72
CA THR A 462 5.13 -14.82 16.26
C THR A 462 5.15 -16.17 15.57
N MET A 463 5.43 -17.23 16.32
CA MET A 463 5.72 -18.56 15.81
C MET A 463 4.54 -19.19 15.09
N GLY A 464 3.31 -18.96 15.57
CA GLY A 464 2.09 -19.52 14.96
C GLY A 464 1.91 -19.10 13.50
N LEU A 465 1.99 -17.80 13.21
CA LEU A 465 1.84 -17.28 11.85
C LEU A 465 3.05 -17.60 10.98
N THR A 466 4.25 -17.59 11.56
CA THR A 466 5.49 -18.02 10.90
C THR A 466 5.36 -19.46 10.44
N ALA A 467 5.03 -20.41 11.32
CA ALA A 467 4.88 -21.83 10.99
C ALA A 467 3.87 -22.07 9.86
N LYS A 468 2.72 -21.36 9.88
CA LYS A 468 1.72 -21.41 8.79
C LYS A 468 2.33 -20.99 7.44
N ALA A 469 3.11 -19.91 7.41
CA ALA A 469 3.76 -19.40 6.20
C ALA A 469 4.90 -20.31 5.73
N VAL A 470 5.72 -20.82 6.65
CA VAL A 470 6.79 -21.78 6.34
C VAL A 470 6.21 -23.03 5.70
N ARG A 471 5.11 -23.57 6.23
CA ARG A 471 4.44 -24.73 5.61
C ARG A 471 4.04 -24.47 4.17
N ILE A 472 3.41 -23.33 3.89
CA ILE A 472 3.04 -22.94 2.51
C ILE A 472 4.27 -22.87 1.61
N CYS A 473 5.38 -22.32 2.10
CA CYS A 473 6.63 -22.26 1.33
C CYS A 473 7.12 -23.66 0.96
N MET A 474 7.24 -24.55 1.95
CA MET A 474 7.76 -25.91 1.75
C MET A 474 6.87 -26.75 0.82
N GLU A 475 5.55 -26.69 1.01
CA GLU A 475 4.56 -27.36 0.16
C GLU A 475 4.64 -26.91 -1.31
N ASN A 476 5.19 -25.71 -1.56
CA ASN A 476 5.36 -25.14 -2.90
C ASN A 476 6.81 -25.17 -3.40
N GLY A 477 7.72 -25.86 -2.71
CA GLY A 477 9.13 -26.00 -3.09
C GLY A 477 9.97 -24.73 -2.89
N VAL A 478 9.54 -23.83 -2.00
CA VAL A 478 10.27 -22.61 -1.63
C VAL A 478 11.08 -22.86 -0.36
N ASN A 479 12.38 -22.58 -0.44
CA ASN A 479 13.29 -22.66 0.70
C ASN A 479 13.08 -21.50 1.67
N VAL A 480 13.29 -21.73 2.96
CA VAL A 480 13.09 -20.73 4.03
C VAL A 480 14.29 -20.67 4.96
N ARG A 481 14.74 -19.44 5.29
CA ARG A 481 15.70 -19.18 6.36
C ARG A 481 15.01 -18.49 7.53
N LEU A 482 15.17 -19.07 8.72
CA LEU A 482 14.64 -18.54 9.98
C LEU A 482 15.81 -18.13 10.86
N LEU A 483 15.97 -16.85 11.20
CA LEU A 483 17.01 -16.38 12.12
C LEU A 483 16.41 -16.04 13.48
N THR A 484 16.92 -16.60 14.56
CA THR A 484 16.39 -16.39 15.92
C THR A 484 17.48 -16.20 16.97
N LYS A 485 17.07 -15.71 18.14
CA LYS A 485 17.83 -15.75 19.41
C LYS A 485 17.15 -16.64 20.47
N ARG A 486 16.17 -17.45 20.10
CA ARG A 486 15.47 -18.38 21.00
C ARG A 486 16.05 -19.79 20.90
N ALA A 487 16.05 -20.51 22.02
CA ALA A 487 16.43 -21.92 22.11
C ALA A 487 15.24 -22.83 22.49
N ASP A 488 14.14 -22.24 22.96
CA ASP A 488 12.93 -22.90 23.49
C ASP A 488 11.84 -23.14 22.43
N PHE A 489 12.13 -22.89 21.16
CA PHE A 489 11.14 -22.95 20.09
C PHE A 489 10.95 -24.34 19.46
N VAL A 490 11.91 -25.27 19.61
CA VAL A 490 11.97 -26.51 18.82
C VAL A 490 10.66 -27.29 18.93
N GLU A 491 10.29 -27.73 20.13
CA GLU A 491 9.07 -28.50 20.35
C GLU A 491 7.79 -27.73 19.94
N PRO A 492 7.57 -26.47 20.37
CA PRO A 492 6.41 -25.69 19.93
C PRO A 492 6.32 -25.51 18.41
N PHE A 493 7.43 -25.21 17.74
CA PHE A 493 7.45 -24.94 16.31
C PHE A 493 7.16 -26.19 15.50
N PHE A 494 7.79 -27.31 15.84
CA PHE A 494 7.49 -28.59 15.19
C PHE A 494 6.08 -29.07 15.48
N GLY A 495 5.56 -28.86 16.71
CA GLY A 495 4.17 -29.11 17.04
C GLY A 495 3.19 -28.31 16.17
N LEU A 496 3.49 -27.04 15.88
CA LEU A 496 2.70 -26.20 14.98
C LEU A 496 2.78 -26.68 13.52
N LEU A 497 3.95 -27.13 13.06
CA LEU A 497 4.11 -27.68 11.71
C LEU A 497 3.35 -29.01 11.54
N SER A 498 3.39 -29.87 12.56
CA SER A 498 2.77 -31.20 12.53
C SER A 498 1.27 -31.22 12.85
N ALA A 499 0.69 -30.11 13.31
CA ALA A 499 -0.72 -30.04 13.72
C ALA A 499 -1.75 -30.19 12.57
N LYS A 500 -1.32 -30.18 11.31
CA LYS A 500 -2.20 -30.36 10.14
C LYS A 500 -1.83 -31.65 9.41
N GLU A 501 -2.83 -32.33 8.86
CA GLU A 501 -2.62 -33.52 8.04
C GLU A 501 -1.65 -33.25 6.87
N GLY A 502 -0.81 -34.24 6.55
CA GLY A 502 0.19 -34.15 5.48
C GLY A 502 1.56 -33.63 5.90
N TYR A 503 1.86 -33.57 7.21
CA TYR A 503 3.21 -33.23 7.69
C TYR A 503 4.26 -34.24 7.21
N ASP A 504 5.29 -33.74 6.55
CA ASP A 504 6.45 -34.49 6.09
C ASP A 504 7.73 -33.82 6.63
N GLU A 505 8.37 -34.48 7.59
CA GLU A 505 9.59 -33.98 8.20
C GLU A 505 10.77 -33.94 7.20
N GLU A 506 10.82 -34.86 6.24
CA GLU A 506 11.87 -34.87 5.22
C GLU A 506 11.72 -33.68 4.27
N LEU A 507 10.48 -33.31 3.94
CA LEU A 507 10.20 -32.06 3.22
C LEU A 507 10.65 -30.84 4.02
N CYS A 508 10.46 -30.86 5.34
CA CYS A 508 10.94 -29.80 6.23
C CYS A 508 12.47 -29.70 6.22
N LYS A 509 13.19 -30.82 6.37
CA LYS A 509 14.66 -30.86 6.34
C LYS A 509 15.21 -30.34 5.00
N LYS A 510 14.51 -30.66 3.91
CA LYS A 510 14.88 -30.19 2.57
C LYS A 510 14.79 -28.67 2.43
N HIS A 511 13.77 -28.03 3.00
CA HIS A 511 13.41 -26.64 2.70
C HIS A 511 13.62 -25.64 3.83
N ILE A 512 13.89 -26.05 5.08
CA ILE A 512 14.14 -25.13 6.20
C ILE A 512 15.63 -25.09 6.55
N ALA A 513 16.17 -23.89 6.72
CA ALA A 513 17.43 -23.66 7.43
C ALA A 513 17.20 -22.79 8.67
N PHE A 514 17.78 -23.21 9.79
CA PHE A 514 17.69 -22.51 11.07
C PHE A 514 18.97 -21.73 11.36
N GLY A 515 18.80 -20.45 11.64
CA GLY A 515 19.88 -19.52 11.93
C GLY A 515 19.84 -19.07 13.37
N PHE A 516 21.02 -18.94 13.97
CA PHE A 516 21.16 -18.38 15.30
C PHE A 516 22.04 -17.13 15.24
N THR A 517 21.58 -16.04 15.85
CA THR A 517 22.51 -14.96 16.17
C THR A 517 23.36 -15.42 17.34
N LEU A 518 24.69 -15.36 17.22
CA LEU A 518 25.62 -15.68 18.30
C LEU A 518 26.62 -14.53 18.43
N THR A 519 26.60 -13.84 19.56
CA THR A 519 27.50 -12.71 19.84
C THR A 519 28.59 -13.07 20.82
N GLY A 520 28.36 -14.07 21.68
CA GLY A 520 29.17 -14.34 22.87
C GLY A 520 28.85 -13.43 24.07
N HIS A 521 27.86 -12.53 23.96
CA HIS A 521 27.52 -11.54 24.98
C HIS A 521 26.06 -11.67 25.43
N ASP A 522 25.80 -12.55 26.39
CA ASP A 522 24.45 -12.73 26.96
C ASP A 522 24.01 -11.49 27.76
N GLU A 523 24.95 -10.75 28.34
CA GLU A 523 24.69 -9.53 29.11
C GLU A 523 24.07 -8.40 28.29
N LEU A 524 24.26 -8.40 26.98
CA LEU A 524 23.69 -7.40 26.06
C LEU A 524 22.36 -7.83 25.45
N GLU A 525 21.88 -9.04 25.79
CA GLU A 525 20.80 -9.73 25.07
C GLU A 525 19.55 -10.00 25.90
N GLY A 526 19.31 -9.20 26.94
CA GLY A 526 18.00 -9.06 27.60
C GLY A 526 17.28 -10.39 27.88
N ASN A 527 16.14 -10.59 27.20
CA ASN A 527 15.28 -11.78 27.34
C ASN A 527 15.58 -12.88 26.30
N SER A 528 16.67 -12.79 25.56
CA SER A 528 17.09 -13.82 24.60
C SER A 528 17.50 -15.11 25.31
N SER A 529 17.51 -16.24 24.60
CA SER A 529 18.13 -17.45 25.15
C SER A 529 19.65 -17.28 25.20
N PRO A 530 20.33 -17.78 26.25
CA PRO A 530 21.79 -17.75 26.33
C PRO A 530 22.49 -18.30 25.09
N ASN A 531 23.67 -17.77 24.74
CA ASN A 531 24.47 -18.20 23.57
C ASN A 531 24.74 -19.72 23.62
N GLN A 532 25.06 -20.26 24.79
CA GLN A 532 25.31 -21.70 24.96
C GLN A 532 24.05 -22.56 24.75
N GLU A 533 22.87 -22.07 25.13
CA GLU A 533 21.61 -22.78 24.85
C GLU A 533 21.30 -22.77 23.35
N ARG A 534 21.51 -21.63 22.68
CA ARG A 534 21.36 -21.53 21.22
C ARG A 534 22.32 -22.46 20.48
N ILE A 535 23.58 -22.54 20.91
CA ILE A 535 24.58 -23.47 20.35
C ILE A 535 24.11 -24.93 20.50
N LYS A 536 23.60 -25.30 21.68
CA LYS A 536 23.05 -26.63 21.93
C LYS A 536 21.85 -26.93 21.03
N THR A 537 20.90 -26.00 20.93
CA THR A 537 19.72 -26.14 20.05
C THR A 537 20.12 -26.20 18.58
N MET A 538 21.12 -25.44 18.15
CA MET A 538 21.64 -25.51 16.79
C MET A 538 22.23 -26.89 16.49
N LYS A 539 23.02 -27.44 17.42
CA LYS A 539 23.55 -28.80 17.29
C LYS A 539 22.43 -29.83 17.20
N GLU A 540 21.40 -29.71 18.04
CA GLU A 540 20.23 -30.59 18.02
C GLU A 540 19.53 -30.58 16.64
N LEU A 541 19.32 -29.39 16.06
CA LEU A 541 18.71 -29.25 14.74
C LEU A 541 19.58 -29.83 13.62
N HIS A 542 20.90 -29.61 13.69
CA HIS A 542 21.86 -30.19 12.75
C HIS A 542 21.88 -31.72 12.84
N ASP A 543 21.95 -32.29 14.05
CA ASP A 543 21.89 -33.74 14.28
C ASP A 543 20.57 -34.35 13.78
N ARG A 544 19.48 -33.56 13.77
CA ARG A 544 18.17 -33.93 13.19
C ARG A 544 18.13 -33.83 11.65
N GLY A 545 19.18 -33.31 11.02
CA GLY A 545 19.32 -33.21 9.56
C GLY A 545 18.82 -31.90 8.95
N TYR A 546 18.60 -30.86 9.76
CA TYR A 546 18.33 -29.52 9.26
C TYR A 546 19.62 -28.78 8.96
N ARG A 547 19.55 -27.88 7.98
CA ARG A 547 20.64 -26.93 7.72
C ARG A 547 20.69 -25.87 8.80
N THR A 548 21.88 -25.47 9.19
CA THR A 548 22.13 -24.49 10.24
C THR A 548 23.05 -23.38 9.77
N PHE A 549 22.84 -22.16 10.26
CA PHE A 549 23.75 -21.05 10.02
C PHE A 549 23.95 -20.17 11.24
N VAL A 550 25.12 -19.57 11.35
CA VAL A 550 25.45 -18.62 12.41
C VAL A 550 25.49 -17.22 11.83
N SER A 551 24.73 -16.32 12.44
CA SER A 551 24.89 -14.89 12.25
C SER A 551 25.73 -14.34 13.39
N ALA A 552 27.04 -14.21 13.18
CA ALA A 552 27.92 -13.45 14.05
C ALA A 552 27.79 -11.95 13.71
N GLU A 553 26.57 -11.43 13.92
CA GLU A 553 26.23 -10.02 13.75
C GLU A 553 25.27 -9.57 14.86
N PRO A 554 25.57 -8.46 15.55
CA PRO A 554 26.82 -7.71 15.43
C PRO A 554 28.01 -8.47 16.05
N VAL A 555 29.18 -8.35 15.43
CA VAL A 555 30.46 -8.61 16.12
C VAL A 555 30.57 -7.58 17.23
N ILE A 556 30.36 -7.95 18.49
CA ILE A 556 30.54 -7.03 19.63
C ILE A 556 32.04 -6.83 19.88
N ASP A 557 32.76 -7.95 20.04
CA ASP A 557 34.21 -7.98 19.94
C ASP A 557 34.67 -9.13 19.01
N PRO A 558 35.84 -8.98 18.35
CA PRO A 558 36.35 -10.00 17.45
C PRO A 558 36.68 -11.35 18.10
N ALA A 559 37.12 -11.37 19.36
CA ALA A 559 37.54 -12.60 20.04
C ALA A 559 36.33 -13.48 20.38
N SER A 560 35.27 -12.89 20.93
CA SER A 560 34.00 -13.57 21.22
C SER A 560 33.36 -14.13 19.95
N SER A 561 33.37 -13.36 18.86
CA SER A 561 32.88 -13.80 17.56
C SER A 561 33.68 -14.99 17.00
N LEU A 562 35.01 -14.97 17.13
CA LEU A 562 35.86 -16.08 16.73
C LEU A 562 35.60 -17.33 17.58
N GLN A 563 35.39 -17.15 18.89
CA GLN A 563 35.10 -18.24 19.80
C GLN A 563 33.80 -18.96 19.44
N VAL A 564 32.69 -18.24 19.25
CA VAL A 564 31.41 -18.87 18.86
C VAL A 564 31.49 -19.57 17.51
N ILE A 565 32.29 -19.05 16.57
CA ILE A 565 32.55 -19.72 15.29
C ILE A 565 33.30 -21.03 15.52
N LYS A 566 34.40 -21.01 16.31
CA LYS A 566 35.19 -22.21 16.64
C LYS A 566 34.36 -23.27 17.37
N GLU A 567 33.47 -22.87 18.27
CA GLU A 567 32.59 -23.78 19.03
C GLU A 567 31.54 -24.48 18.16
N THR A 568 31.28 -23.99 16.95
CA THR A 568 30.16 -24.44 16.10
C THR A 568 30.58 -25.07 14.77
N LEU A 569 31.89 -25.18 14.50
CA LEU A 569 32.45 -25.59 13.20
C LEU A 569 31.89 -26.91 12.67
N ASP A 570 31.64 -27.87 13.57
CA ASP A 570 31.25 -29.22 13.18
C ASP A 570 29.77 -29.35 12.81
N PHE A 571 28.96 -28.32 13.05
CA PHE A 571 27.49 -28.37 12.90
C PHE A 571 26.89 -27.05 12.40
N CYS A 572 27.65 -26.29 11.62
CA CYS A 572 27.21 -25.04 10.99
C CYS A 572 27.52 -25.05 9.48
N ASP A 573 26.52 -24.85 8.64
CA ASP A 573 26.67 -24.87 7.18
C ASP A 573 27.10 -23.53 6.58
N LEU A 574 26.87 -22.43 7.31
CA LEU A 574 27.19 -21.08 6.86
C LEU A 574 27.42 -20.11 8.03
N TYR A 575 28.54 -19.41 8.00
CA TYR A 575 28.84 -18.29 8.89
C TYR A 575 28.62 -16.97 8.18
N MET A 576 27.88 -16.06 8.80
CA MET A 576 27.74 -14.68 8.36
C MET A 576 28.39 -13.76 9.40
N VAL A 577 29.45 -13.04 9.03
CA VAL A 577 30.27 -12.25 9.95
C VAL A 577 30.17 -10.77 9.61
N GLY A 578 29.63 -9.95 10.52
CA GLY A 578 29.39 -8.53 10.28
C GLY A 578 29.54 -7.65 11.51
N LEU A 579 30.21 -6.50 11.33
CA LEU A 579 30.39 -5.49 12.39
C LEU A 579 29.08 -4.76 12.73
N LEU A 580 28.97 -4.31 13.98
CA LEU A 580 27.87 -3.48 14.47
C LEU A 580 27.73 -2.20 13.65
N SER A 581 26.49 -1.74 13.46
CA SER A 581 26.18 -0.43 12.90
C SER A 581 26.22 0.65 13.98
N GLY A 582 26.90 1.78 13.74
CA GLY A 582 26.84 2.95 14.62
C GLY A 582 28.22 3.51 14.98
N ASP A 583 28.29 4.22 16.11
CA ASP A 583 29.50 4.91 16.61
C ASP A 583 30.54 3.99 17.28
N MET A 584 30.41 2.66 17.13
CA MET A 584 31.38 1.71 17.66
C MET A 584 32.65 1.71 16.80
N GLU A 585 33.75 2.17 17.39
CA GLU A 585 35.07 2.12 16.75
C GLU A 585 35.72 0.75 16.98
N TYR A 586 36.01 0.05 15.89
CA TYR A 586 36.80 -1.18 15.92
C TYR A 586 38.26 -0.89 15.57
N GLY A 587 39.20 -1.56 16.23
CA GLY A 587 40.59 -1.58 15.79
C GLY A 587 40.75 -2.31 14.46
N GLU A 588 41.39 -1.67 13.46
CA GLU A 588 41.63 -2.31 12.15
C GLU A 588 42.43 -3.62 12.29
N ASP A 589 43.43 -3.63 13.18
CA ASP A 589 44.26 -4.81 13.45
C ASP A 589 43.45 -5.94 14.11
N GLU A 590 42.48 -5.63 14.97
CA GLU A 590 41.65 -6.65 15.63
C GLU A 590 40.71 -7.33 14.64
N VAL A 591 40.07 -6.53 13.77
CA VAL A 591 39.19 -7.06 12.72
C VAL A 591 40.00 -7.81 11.67
N ARG A 592 41.23 -7.37 11.37
CA ARG A 592 42.15 -8.08 10.49
C ARG A 592 42.57 -9.42 11.07
N ASN A 593 42.92 -9.46 12.36
CA ASN A 593 43.25 -10.70 13.07
C ASN A 593 42.07 -11.68 13.06
N LEU A 594 40.84 -11.20 13.23
CA LEU A 594 39.65 -12.06 13.06
C LEU A 594 39.60 -12.66 11.65
N VAL A 595 39.77 -11.86 10.60
CA VAL A 595 39.76 -12.38 9.22
C VAL A 595 40.90 -13.37 8.97
N ASP A 596 42.10 -13.11 9.49
CA ASP A 596 43.26 -14.01 9.36
C ASP A 596 43.02 -15.35 10.09
N GLU A 597 42.43 -15.32 11.27
CA GLU A 597 41.99 -16.53 11.99
C GLU A 597 40.92 -17.30 11.21
N LEU A 598 39.94 -16.61 10.62
CA LEU A 598 38.92 -17.23 9.77
C LEU A 598 39.52 -17.88 8.52
N LEU A 599 40.55 -17.26 7.92
CA LEU A 599 41.29 -17.83 6.79
C LEU A 599 42.06 -19.10 7.19
N GLY A 600 42.51 -19.18 8.44
CA GLY A 600 43.25 -20.31 9.01
C GLY A 600 42.38 -21.46 9.53
N LEU A 601 41.05 -21.33 9.53
CA LEU A 601 40.17 -22.35 10.11
C LEU A 601 40.29 -23.71 9.38
N PRO A 602 40.37 -24.83 10.12
CA PRO A 602 40.37 -26.16 9.53
C PRO A 602 39.02 -26.46 8.87
N GLY A 603 39.00 -27.38 7.90
CA GLY A 603 37.77 -27.81 7.23
C GLY A 603 37.19 -26.83 6.20
N LYS A 604 37.74 -25.60 6.11
CA LYS A 604 37.30 -24.56 5.15
C LYS A 604 35.78 -24.32 5.18
N PRO A 605 35.21 -23.93 6.34
CA PRO A 605 33.76 -23.68 6.46
C PRO A 605 33.32 -22.57 5.52
N LYS A 606 32.03 -22.56 5.17
CA LYS A 606 31.46 -21.51 4.31
C LYS A 606 31.26 -20.24 5.11
N ILE A 607 31.91 -19.16 4.69
CA ILE A 607 31.92 -17.88 5.41
C ILE A 607 31.51 -16.76 4.45
N TYR A 608 30.47 -16.02 4.80
CA TYR A 608 30.12 -14.75 4.19
C TYR A 608 30.61 -13.61 5.08
N LEU A 609 31.70 -12.94 4.67
CA LEU A 609 32.09 -11.67 5.28
C LEU A 609 31.13 -10.58 4.81
N LYS A 610 30.53 -9.82 5.72
CA LYS A 610 29.63 -8.72 5.33
C LYS A 610 30.38 -7.53 4.78
N ASP A 611 29.63 -6.67 4.10
CA ASP A 611 30.15 -5.42 3.57
C ASP A 611 30.81 -4.53 4.64
N SER A 612 30.38 -4.59 5.90
CA SER A 612 31.00 -3.83 6.98
C SER A 612 32.46 -4.24 7.21
N VAL A 613 32.75 -5.55 7.26
CA VAL A 613 34.12 -6.09 7.40
C VAL A 613 34.94 -5.79 6.14
N VAL A 614 34.38 -6.07 4.96
CA VAL A 614 35.06 -5.90 3.67
C VAL A 614 35.44 -4.43 3.43
N LYS A 615 34.55 -3.49 3.74
CA LYS A 615 34.81 -2.05 3.59
C LYS A 615 35.85 -1.55 4.57
N MET A 616 35.79 -1.97 5.83
CA MET A 616 36.75 -1.57 6.86
C MET A 616 38.18 -1.98 6.47
N LEU A 617 38.36 -3.25 6.08
CA LEU A 617 39.68 -3.80 5.73
C LEU A 617 40.06 -3.60 4.26
N LYS A 618 39.21 -2.95 3.45
CA LYS A 618 39.38 -2.76 1.99
C LYS A 618 39.70 -4.07 1.26
N LEU A 619 39.05 -5.17 1.67
CA LEU A 619 39.28 -6.49 1.11
C LEU A 619 38.67 -6.60 -0.30
N ASN A 620 39.34 -7.36 -1.17
CA ASN A 620 38.78 -7.78 -2.43
C ASN A 620 38.20 -9.20 -2.30
N ARG A 621 36.87 -9.35 -2.32
CA ARG A 621 36.21 -10.67 -2.20
C ARG A 621 36.72 -11.68 -3.25
N LYS A 622 37.13 -11.21 -4.43
CA LYS A 622 37.64 -12.07 -5.52
C LYS A 622 38.99 -12.71 -5.21
N THR A 623 39.71 -12.25 -4.20
CA THR A 623 41.01 -12.80 -3.79
C THR A 623 40.90 -13.70 -2.56
N LEU A 624 39.71 -13.83 -1.97
CA LEU A 624 39.48 -14.74 -0.86
C LEU A 624 39.36 -16.19 -1.37
N PRO A 625 39.68 -17.20 -0.54
CA PRO A 625 39.47 -18.61 -0.89
C PRO A 625 38.01 -18.95 -1.19
N ASP A 626 37.74 -20.00 -1.97
CA ASP A 626 36.39 -20.38 -2.43
C ASP A 626 35.38 -20.72 -1.31
N ASN A 627 35.84 -20.94 -0.08
CA ASN A 627 34.95 -21.10 1.07
C ASN A 627 34.44 -19.75 1.61
N PHE A 628 35.00 -18.62 1.18
CA PHE A 628 34.48 -17.29 1.44
C PHE A 628 33.46 -16.91 0.36
N VAL A 629 32.20 -17.17 0.65
CA VAL A 629 31.11 -17.10 -0.31
C VAL A 629 30.54 -15.68 -0.46
N GLY A 630 29.74 -15.46 -1.51
CA GLY A 630 28.98 -14.23 -1.74
C GLY A 630 27.65 -14.19 -0.99
N SER A 631 26.97 -13.03 -1.02
CA SER A 631 25.64 -12.84 -0.41
C SER A 631 24.55 -13.66 -1.10
N ASP A 632 24.80 -14.09 -2.33
CA ASP A 632 23.97 -14.94 -3.18
C ASP A 632 24.18 -16.44 -2.92
N TYR A 633 25.05 -16.81 -1.97
CA TYR A 633 25.29 -18.21 -1.65
C TYR A 633 24.02 -18.93 -1.17
N ASN A 634 23.66 -19.97 -1.91
CA ASN A 634 22.51 -20.80 -1.61
C ASN A 634 22.93 -22.04 -0.82
N MET A 635 22.73 -22.02 0.50
CA MET A 635 22.99 -23.18 1.37
C MET A 635 22.07 -24.39 1.13
N PHE A 636 21.02 -24.24 0.31
CA PHE A 636 20.11 -25.34 -0.05
C PHE A 636 20.60 -26.16 -1.24
N ASN A 637 21.66 -25.72 -1.93
CA ASN A 637 22.21 -26.33 -3.14
C ASN A 637 23.50 -27.12 -2.89
#